data_AF-A0A8S8ZSR7-F1
#
_entry.id   AF-A0A8S8ZSR7-F1
#
_cell.length_a   1.000
_cell.length_b   1.000
_cell.length_c   1.000
_cell.angle_alpha   90.00
_cell.angle_beta   90.00
_cell.angle_gamma   90.00
#
_symmetry.space_group_name_H-M   'P 1'
#
loop_
_entity.id
_entity.type
_entity.pdbx_description
1 polymer ?
#
loop_
_entity_poly.entity_id
_entity_poly.type
_entity_poly.pdbx_seq_one_letter_code
_entity_poly.pdbx_strand_id
1 'polypeptide(L)'
;MESSDEPSPGVTLRPPLESSADEIRILDILPSEKISGPIACSYRVISLKRGEGQQIPSYETLSYAWQDAGSDLETEAAQIIIDITSFAVSASLLRALRRLRFPDRIRTLWIDAVCINQSDDVEKSQQVNLMRRIYASCTQCNIWLGYPRDVGVSEEDAQVVFDTIAWITAAGEAMDAKFSGVDASIPPPPGWFRDVEEDGIDGKEKLNHELRLRVSEAFYKFFRTPWWSRVWTVQEATLPPTATVYWGACEISWYLLDMASEALMAPTDGRREEHVGDLMPEEIHKFKALDYLIAVMRGIGISSAGEDPVSTLYRWRGRKATDPRDKVYGLMGLDGRAVGEDEEEEEEEEEEEEEEEEEEEEEEEGDKETGEEEEGDEETGEENEEEEEDEEEGEEEEKGIFIPGIPSCDYTLDAQTLFCRVSWALVEQYNSIEPLIGRRGEAAKLDGLPSWVIDWSQDRWSDGFFYFDTEQSKVPVQVAAADYFSHKSLYSHYCADGPVMVGAGPRLLDESGRVLGLDGFFVDRIAVVEQREVLGRLAFEGNQVLMANAARYGELIGRCHDYFSSASEESRRRWQSGGWMQEYLGVVRGQLDPAMPGHCPFGEDEWASTYLQHHLLFVTEGGKVGFGPVTSEPGDEVWILELCRLPVVLKPLQSEDQEGGTKRRAVTWVGDCCVYGVMMGEVVEGKEDAWVEIAVH
;
A
#
# COMPACT_ATOMS: atom_id res chain seq x y z
N MET A 1 39.34 51.24 -17.34
CA MET A 1 39.82 50.31 -18.39
C MET A 1 40.74 49.34 -17.67
N GLU A 2 40.17 48.49 -16.81
CA GLU A 2 39.55 47.20 -17.17
C GLU A 2 40.60 46.19 -17.63
N SER A 3 40.91 45.26 -16.75
CA SER A 3 40.75 43.85 -17.06
C SER A 3 40.16 43.19 -15.82
N SER A 4 38.87 42.88 -15.92
CA SER A 4 38.13 41.96 -15.08
C SER A 4 38.87 40.63 -15.03
N ASP A 5 39.28 40.21 -13.83
CA ASP A 5 39.54 38.81 -13.56
C ASP A 5 38.20 38.07 -13.70
N GLU A 6 38.08 37.29 -14.77
CA GLU A 6 37.02 36.29 -14.90
C GLU A 6 37.10 35.34 -13.70
N PRO A 7 36.00 35.04 -13.00
CA PRO A 7 36.01 34.03 -11.96
C PRO A 7 36.30 32.66 -12.59
N SER A 8 37.28 31.99 -12.00
CA SER A 8 37.73 30.61 -12.25
C SER A 8 36.57 29.59 -12.33
N PRO A 9 36.77 28.45 -13.02
CA PRO A 9 35.71 27.57 -13.48
C PRO A 9 34.98 26.84 -12.33
N GLY A 10 33.65 26.84 -12.41
CA GLY A 10 32.72 25.88 -11.80
C GLY A 10 32.93 25.56 -10.33
N VAL A 11 32.35 26.35 -9.42
CA VAL A 11 32.11 25.87 -8.06
C VAL A 11 31.18 24.67 -8.15
N THR A 12 31.70 23.46 -7.91
CA THR A 12 30.88 22.26 -7.81
C THR A 12 29.92 22.46 -6.63
N LEU A 13 28.63 22.65 -6.93
CA LEU A 13 27.60 22.98 -5.93
C LEU A 13 27.47 21.87 -4.86
N ARG A 14 27.82 20.64 -5.22
CA ARG A 14 27.78 19.47 -4.35
C ARG A 14 29.09 18.68 -4.47
N PRO A 15 29.64 18.16 -3.37
CA PRO A 15 30.75 17.21 -3.44
C PRO A 15 30.38 15.97 -4.29
N PRO A 16 31.31 15.43 -5.10
CA PRO A 16 31.09 14.17 -5.81
C PRO A 16 30.93 13.02 -4.81
N LEU A 17 30.26 11.95 -5.24
CA LEU A 17 30.03 10.73 -4.46
C LEU A 17 30.64 9.53 -5.20
N GLU A 18 31.26 8.62 -4.46
CA GLU A 18 31.75 7.34 -4.97
C GLU A 18 30.71 6.24 -4.76
N SER A 19 30.11 5.76 -5.86
CA SER A 19 29.03 4.77 -5.81
C SER A 19 29.47 3.43 -5.22
N SER A 20 30.71 3.00 -5.46
CA SER A 20 31.26 1.74 -4.93
C SER A 20 31.44 1.76 -3.41
N ALA A 21 31.37 2.93 -2.78
CA ALA A 21 31.55 3.12 -1.34
C ALA A 21 30.23 3.47 -0.61
N ASP A 22 29.08 3.37 -1.28
CA ASP A 22 27.76 3.77 -0.76
C ASP A 22 27.78 5.15 -0.09
N GLU A 23 28.49 6.10 -0.71
CA GLU A 23 28.64 7.43 -0.15
C GLU A 23 27.36 8.25 -0.26
N ILE A 24 27.08 9.02 0.79
CA ILE A 24 25.98 9.97 0.86
C ILE A 24 26.48 11.34 1.30
N ARG A 25 25.76 12.39 0.89
CA ARG A 25 25.94 13.73 1.44
C ARG A 25 25.05 13.92 2.66
N ILE A 26 25.60 14.48 3.72
CA ILE A 26 24.85 14.99 4.88
C ILE A 26 25.10 16.49 5.03
N LEU A 27 24.14 17.17 5.65
CA LEU A 27 24.09 18.62 5.75
C LEU A 27 24.19 19.07 7.22
N ASP A 28 25.25 19.79 7.54
CA ASP A 28 25.45 20.39 8.86
C ASP A 28 24.79 21.75 8.92
N ILE A 29 23.72 21.87 9.69
CA ILE A 29 23.05 23.16 9.91
C ILE A 29 23.76 23.90 11.04
N LEU A 30 24.32 25.07 10.71
CA LEU A 30 25.04 25.90 11.68
C LEU A 30 24.08 26.58 12.66
N PRO A 31 24.46 26.72 13.94
CA PRO A 31 23.63 27.34 14.95
C PRO A 31 23.39 28.84 14.73
N SER A 32 22.29 29.35 15.28
CA SER A 32 22.01 30.80 15.31
C SER A 32 21.01 31.13 16.41
N GLU A 33 21.35 32.09 17.28
CA GLU A 33 20.45 32.60 18.32
C GLU A 33 19.17 33.23 17.74
N LYS A 34 19.23 33.76 16.51
CA LYS A 34 18.07 34.36 15.83
C LYS A 34 17.38 33.31 14.97
N ILE A 35 16.15 32.95 15.31
CA ILE A 35 15.31 32.03 14.53
C ILE A 35 15.13 32.51 13.08
N SER A 36 14.96 33.82 12.88
CA SER A 36 14.82 34.44 11.55
C SER A 36 16.14 34.66 10.80
N GLY A 37 17.29 34.39 11.43
CA GLY A 37 18.60 34.49 10.79
C GLY A 37 18.72 33.53 9.59
N PRO A 38 19.61 33.84 8.62
CA PRO A 38 19.82 32.99 7.45
C PRO A 38 20.19 31.56 7.86
N ILE A 39 19.72 30.56 7.12
CA ILE A 39 20.14 29.17 7.31
C ILE A 39 21.47 29.01 6.57
N ALA A 40 22.53 28.76 7.33
CA ALA A 40 23.86 28.45 6.82
C ALA A 40 24.20 27.00 7.13
N CYS A 41 24.75 26.30 6.15
CA CYS A 41 25.02 24.89 6.21
C CYS A 41 26.39 24.57 5.61
N SER A 42 26.91 23.37 5.87
CA SER A 42 28.06 22.79 5.15
C SER A 42 27.82 21.33 4.79
N TYR A 43 28.35 20.88 3.67
CA TYR A 43 28.30 19.46 3.31
C TYR A 43 29.36 18.64 4.05
N ARG A 44 29.01 17.39 4.37
CA ARG A 44 29.95 16.31 4.64
C ARG A 44 29.57 15.10 3.79
N VAL A 45 30.58 14.37 3.33
CA VAL A 45 30.40 13.06 2.67
C VAL A 45 30.73 12.00 3.71
N ILE A 46 29.87 11.00 3.82
CA ILE A 46 30.08 9.82 4.65
C ILE A 46 29.78 8.56 3.83
N SER A 47 30.46 7.46 4.14
CA SER A 47 30.11 6.13 3.62
C SER A 47 29.10 5.48 4.56
N LEU A 48 28.13 4.77 3.99
CA LEU A 48 27.23 3.89 4.74
C LEU A 48 27.81 2.49 4.95
N LYS A 49 28.90 2.12 4.27
CA LYS A 49 29.57 0.82 4.47
C LYS A 49 30.18 0.77 5.87
N ARG A 50 29.87 -0.30 6.61
CA ARG A 50 30.60 -0.63 7.84
C ARG A 50 31.92 -1.28 7.40
N GLY A 51 33.02 -0.54 7.45
CA GLY A 51 34.34 -1.18 7.44
C GLY A 51 34.60 -1.81 8.80
N GLU A 52 35.49 -2.81 8.88
CA GLU A 52 35.92 -3.40 10.16
C GLU A 52 36.28 -2.29 11.18
N GLY A 53 35.51 -2.22 12.27
CA GLY A 53 35.69 -1.24 13.35
C GLY A 53 35.26 0.21 13.05
N GLN A 54 34.60 0.50 11.93
CA GLN A 54 34.22 1.86 11.54
C GLN A 54 32.72 2.13 11.72
N GLN A 55 32.38 2.98 12.71
CA GLN A 55 30.99 3.37 12.98
C GLN A 55 30.50 4.43 12.00
N ILE A 56 29.27 4.26 11.49
CA ILE A 56 28.59 5.27 10.67
C ILE A 56 28.40 6.55 11.51
N PRO A 57 28.84 7.74 11.05
CA PRO A 57 28.65 8.98 11.78
C PRO A 57 27.18 9.27 12.02
N SER A 58 26.82 9.74 13.22
CA SER A 58 25.42 10.06 13.54
C SER A 58 24.87 11.21 12.69
N TYR A 59 23.71 10.98 12.08
CA TYR A 59 22.90 11.98 11.39
C TYR A 59 21.41 11.68 11.59
N GLU A 60 20.58 12.70 11.43
CA GLU A 60 19.13 12.56 11.40
C GLU A 60 18.62 12.71 9.96
N THR A 61 17.39 12.30 9.67
CA THR A 61 16.75 12.53 8.38
C THR A 61 15.65 13.58 8.50
N LEU A 62 15.33 14.27 7.39
CA LEU A 62 14.18 15.17 7.28
C LEU A 62 13.22 14.66 6.21
N SER A 63 11.97 14.45 6.63
CA SER A 63 10.86 14.03 5.81
C SER A 63 9.83 15.16 5.75
N TYR A 64 9.51 15.67 4.56
CA TYR A 64 8.63 16.84 4.41
C TYR A 64 7.94 16.88 3.05
N ALA A 65 6.79 17.55 2.95
CA ALA A 65 6.13 17.74 1.66
C ALA A 65 6.75 18.88 0.85
N TRP A 66 7.06 18.60 -0.43
CA TRP A 66 7.65 19.57 -1.36
C TRP A 66 6.70 20.71 -1.72
N GLN A 67 5.39 20.45 -1.76
CA GLN A 67 4.34 21.44 -1.98
C GLN A 67 3.84 21.96 -0.63
N ASP A 68 3.86 23.28 -0.43
CA ASP A 68 3.19 23.89 0.71
C ASP A 68 1.68 23.66 0.60
N ALA A 69 1.01 23.39 1.73
CA ALA A 69 -0.43 23.60 1.81
C ALA A 69 -0.67 25.11 1.70
N GLY A 70 -0.99 25.59 0.50
CA GLY A 70 -1.55 26.93 0.29
C GLY A 70 -0.56 28.09 0.11
N SER A 71 0.52 27.95 -0.66
CA SER A 71 1.26 29.14 -1.14
C SER A 71 0.84 29.55 -2.55
N ASP A 72 0.36 30.79 -2.66
CA ASP A 72 0.34 31.56 -3.89
C ASP A 72 1.73 31.54 -4.56
N LEU A 73 1.72 31.59 -5.89
CA LEU A 73 2.86 31.58 -6.83
C LEU A 73 3.89 32.71 -6.64
N GLU A 74 3.83 33.49 -5.55
CA GLU A 74 4.65 34.70 -5.32
C GLU A 74 5.48 34.65 -4.02
N THR A 75 5.74 33.47 -3.44
CA THR A 75 6.70 33.40 -2.33
C THR A 75 8.12 33.41 -2.92
N GLU A 76 8.84 34.52 -2.72
CA GLU A 76 10.26 34.71 -3.09
C GLU A 76 11.08 33.43 -2.92
N ALA A 77 11.91 33.08 -3.90
CA ALA A 77 12.73 31.86 -3.89
C ALA A 77 13.47 31.72 -2.54
N ALA A 78 12.98 30.81 -1.69
CA ALA A 78 13.58 30.55 -0.39
C ALA A 78 15.01 30.03 -0.63
N GLN A 79 16.00 30.68 -0.04
CA GLN A 79 17.41 30.33 -0.20
C GLN A 79 18.05 29.99 1.14
N ILE A 80 18.95 29.01 1.10
CA ILE A 80 19.90 28.70 2.17
C ILE A 80 21.31 28.90 1.65
N ILE A 81 22.27 29.05 2.55
CA ILE A 81 23.69 29.16 2.22
C ILE A 81 24.32 27.81 2.53
N ILE A 82 24.91 27.15 1.53
CA ILE A 82 25.68 25.92 1.75
C ILE A 82 27.14 26.22 1.40
N ASP A 83 28.01 26.08 2.40
CA ASP A 83 29.39 26.53 2.41
C ASP A 83 29.51 28.03 2.09
N ILE A 84 29.66 28.37 0.81
CA ILE A 84 29.75 29.74 0.30
C ILE A 84 28.75 30.04 -0.83
N THR A 85 27.90 29.08 -1.17
CA THR A 85 27.01 29.16 -2.33
C THR A 85 25.57 29.30 -1.89
N SER A 86 24.80 30.14 -2.59
CA SER A 86 23.35 30.22 -2.39
C SER A 86 22.67 29.03 -3.06
N PHE A 87 21.81 28.33 -2.31
CA PHE A 87 21.08 27.15 -2.75
C PHE A 87 19.58 27.40 -2.61
N ALA A 88 18.84 27.25 -3.70
CA ALA A 88 17.38 27.42 -3.70
C ALA A 88 16.68 26.20 -3.09
N VAL A 89 15.71 26.44 -2.22
CA VAL A 89 14.89 25.43 -1.55
C VAL A 89 13.42 25.81 -1.62
N SER A 90 12.52 24.87 -1.33
CA SER A 90 11.11 25.20 -1.13
C SER A 90 10.89 25.99 0.17
N ALA A 91 9.78 26.72 0.26
CA ALA A 91 9.43 27.42 1.49
C ALA A 91 9.16 26.44 2.64
N SER A 92 8.52 25.30 2.37
CA SER A 92 8.35 24.18 3.30
C SER A 92 9.69 23.75 3.92
N LEU A 93 10.71 23.50 3.08
CA LEU A 93 12.03 23.09 3.55
C LEU A 93 12.71 24.18 4.39
N LEU A 94 12.67 25.44 3.96
CA LEU A 94 13.23 26.55 4.75
C LEU A 94 12.57 26.68 6.13
N ARG A 95 11.25 26.49 6.20
CA ARG A 95 10.47 26.52 7.46
C ARG A 95 10.84 25.36 8.37
N ALA A 96 10.98 24.15 7.83
CA ALA A 96 11.45 22.98 8.56
C ALA A 96 12.86 23.20 9.13
N LEU A 97 13.81 23.65 8.29
CA LEU A 97 15.18 23.94 8.71
C LEU A 97 15.25 24.99 9.82
N ARG A 98 14.41 26.04 9.75
CA ARG A 98 14.29 27.04 10.83
C ARG A 98 13.76 26.45 12.14
N ARG A 99 12.79 25.54 12.08
CA ARG A 99 12.24 24.86 13.26
C ARG A 99 13.24 23.89 13.89
N LEU A 100 14.02 23.21 13.06
CA LEU A 100 14.94 22.16 13.49
C LEU A 100 16.31 22.70 13.93
N ARG A 101 16.74 23.88 13.43
CA ARG A 101 18.02 24.49 13.79
C ARG A 101 18.11 24.77 15.29
N PHE A 102 19.16 24.26 15.93
CA PHE A 102 19.48 24.62 17.31
C PHE A 102 20.11 26.02 17.41
N PRO A 103 19.90 26.74 18.52
CA PRO A 103 20.46 28.07 18.70
C PRO A 103 21.97 28.07 18.96
N ASP A 104 22.52 26.97 19.50
CA ASP A 104 23.84 26.89 20.13
C ASP A 104 24.72 25.72 19.65
N ARG A 105 24.19 24.77 18.88
CA ARG A 105 24.93 23.62 18.35
C ARG A 105 24.57 23.28 16.91
N ILE A 106 25.46 22.55 16.24
CA ILE A 106 25.22 22.03 14.88
C ILE A 106 24.16 20.93 14.95
N ARG A 107 23.28 20.89 13.94
CA ARG A 107 22.38 19.75 13.70
C ARG A 107 22.67 19.15 12.33
N THR A 108 22.94 17.86 12.28
CA THR A 108 23.33 17.13 11.05
C THR A 108 22.11 16.43 10.47
N LEU A 109 21.68 16.79 9.26
CA LEU A 109 20.52 16.19 8.59
C LEU A 109 20.90 15.61 7.22
N TRP A 110 20.26 14.50 6.83
CA TRP A 110 20.13 14.08 5.44
C TRP A 110 18.77 14.54 4.89
N ILE A 111 18.77 15.14 3.70
CA ILE A 111 17.59 15.76 3.07
C ILE A 111 17.63 15.46 1.58
N ASP A 112 16.70 14.64 1.09
CA ASP A 112 16.59 14.18 -0.31
C ASP A 112 16.84 15.27 -1.37
N ALA A 113 16.15 16.41 -1.26
CA ALA A 113 16.19 17.49 -2.25
C ALA A 113 17.53 18.24 -2.29
N VAL A 114 18.33 18.14 -1.22
CA VAL A 114 19.61 18.86 -1.07
C VAL A 114 20.78 17.89 -1.26
N CYS A 115 20.72 16.75 -0.57
CA CYS A 115 21.77 15.75 -0.52
C CYS A 115 21.87 14.91 -1.79
N ILE A 116 20.79 14.76 -2.57
CA ILE A 116 20.81 14.08 -3.87
C ILE A 116 20.86 15.12 -5.00
N ASN A 117 21.67 14.85 -6.02
CA ASN A 117 21.61 15.60 -7.27
C ASN A 117 20.38 15.19 -8.09
N GLN A 118 19.25 15.85 -7.83
CA GLN A 118 17.97 15.60 -8.50
C GLN A 118 17.99 15.79 -10.03
N SER A 119 19.07 16.31 -10.61
CA SER A 119 19.24 16.53 -12.06
C SER A 119 20.10 15.47 -12.75
N ASP A 120 20.65 14.52 -12.00
CA ASP A 120 21.47 13.42 -12.52
C ASP A 120 20.75 12.10 -12.20
N ASP A 121 20.11 11.49 -13.21
CA ASP A 121 19.34 10.26 -13.02
C ASP A 121 20.21 9.07 -12.60
N VAL A 122 21.51 9.07 -12.93
CA VAL A 122 22.44 8.01 -12.50
C VAL A 122 22.71 8.15 -11.01
N GLU A 123 23.10 9.34 -10.55
CA GLU A 123 23.29 9.59 -9.12
C GLU A 123 21.98 9.38 -8.35
N LYS A 124 20.85 9.87 -8.89
CA LYS A 124 19.53 9.70 -8.27
C LYS A 124 19.18 8.23 -8.09
N SER A 125 19.39 7.40 -9.11
CA SER A 125 19.16 5.95 -9.02
C SER A 125 20.01 5.33 -7.93
N GLN A 126 21.31 5.65 -7.88
CA GLN A 126 22.22 5.15 -6.85
C GLN A 126 21.77 5.57 -5.43
N GLN A 127 21.47 6.85 -5.22
CA GLN A 127 21.08 7.36 -3.91
C GLN A 127 19.68 6.89 -3.48
N VAL A 128 18.74 6.71 -4.41
CA VAL A 128 17.41 6.18 -4.10
C VAL A 128 17.50 4.71 -3.69
N ASN A 129 18.36 3.91 -4.31
CA ASN A 129 18.63 2.54 -3.85
C ASN A 129 19.24 2.49 -2.44
N LEU A 130 19.93 3.55 -2.00
CA LEU A 130 20.42 3.67 -0.63
C LEU A 130 19.37 4.16 0.38
N MET A 131 18.18 4.63 -0.05
CA MET A 131 17.22 5.26 0.86
C MET A 131 16.83 4.37 2.05
N ARG A 132 16.66 3.07 1.83
CA ARG A 132 16.38 2.13 2.93
C ARG A 132 17.45 2.21 4.00
N ARG A 133 18.72 2.05 3.60
CA ARG A 133 19.89 2.11 4.49
C ARG A 133 20.06 3.49 5.13
N ILE A 134 19.79 4.57 4.38
CA ILE A 134 19.86 5.95 4.86
C ILE A 134 18.87 6.19 6.01
N TYR A 135 17.61 5.79 5.84
CA TYR A 135 16.61 5.97 6.89
C TYR A 135 16.83 4.99 8.06
N ALA A 136 17.20 3.73 7.79
CA ALA A 136 17.48 2.75 8.84
C ALA A 136 18.71 3.11 9.71
N SER A 137 19.75 3.70 9.11
CA SER A 137 20.99 4.06 9.82
C SER A 137 20.94 5.43 10.50
N CYS A 138 19.85 6.20 10.33
CA CYS A 138 19.74 7.51 10.97
C CYS A 138 19.39 7.39 12.45
N THR A 139 19.73 8.40 13.26
CA THR A 139 19.37 8.40 14.68
C THR A 139 17.89 8.68 14.93
N GLN A 140 17.28 9.49 14.07
CA GLN A 140 15.84 9.76 14.04
C GLN A 140 15.42 10.38 12.71
N CYS A 141 14.16 10.21 12.34
CA CYS A 141 13.53 10.97 11.28
C CYS A 141 12.67 12.12 11.83
N ASN A 142 12.88 13.31 11.28
CA ASN A 142 12.08 14.49 11.57
C ASN A 142 11.02 14.64 10.49
N ILE A 143 9.75 14.43 10.83
CA ILE A 143 8.62 14.55 9.91
C ILE A 143 8.02 15.95 10.04
N TRP A 144 8.08 16.77 8.99
CA TRP A 144 7.55 18.14 8.99
C TRP A 144 6.25 18.24 8.19
N LEU A 145 5.15 18.59 8.88
CA LEU A 145 3.81 18.73 8.29
C LEU A 145 3.45 20.15 7.82
N GLY A 146 4.31 21.13 8.08
CA GLY A 146 3.99 22.55 7.89
C GLY A 146 3.47 23.22 9.17
N TYR A 147 2.84 24.39 9.04
CA TYR A 147 2.23 25.09 10.18
C TYR A 147 0.73 24.77 10.23
N PRO A 148 0.11 24.60 11.41
CA PRO A 148 -1.33 24.36 11.53
C PRO A 148 -2.19 25.38 10.77
N ARG A 149 -1.77 26.65 10.77
CA ARG A 149 -2.47 27.74 10.08
C ARG A 149 -2.58 27.55 8.56
N ASP A 150 -1.70 26.78 7.94
CA ASP A 150 -1.71 26.52 6.50
C ASP A 150 -2.92 25.69 6.07
N VAL A 151 -3.50 24.93 7.00
CA VAL A 151 -4.75 24.17 6.81
C VAL A 151 -5.90 24.74 7.64
N GLY A 152 -5.75 25.97 8.16
CA GLY A 152 -6.78 26.65 8.94
C GLY A 152 -7.01 26.03 10.32
N VAL A 153 -5.95 25.63 11.02
CA VAL A 153 -5.94 25.16 12.41
C VAL A 153 -5.07 26.10 13.26
N SER A 154 -5.46 26.40 14.51
CA SER A 154 -4.60 27.18 15.41
C SER A 154 -3.51 26.31 16.04
N GLU A 155 -2.45 26.91 16.58
CA GLU A 155 -1.41 26.12 17.28
C GLU A 155 -1.96 25.48 18.56
N GLU A 156 -2.92 26.14 19.23
CA GLU A 156 -3.59 25.58 20.41
C GLU A 156 -4.42 24.35 20.05
N ASP A 157 -5.21 24.40 18.98
CA ASP A 157 -6.03 23.25 18.55
C ASP A 157 -5.14 22.10 18.06
N ALA A 158 -4.01 22.40 17.39
CA ALA A 158 -3.02 21.40 17.01
C ALA A 158 -2.37 20.71 18.22
N GLN A 159 -2.05 21.46 19.28
CA GLN A 159 -1.55 20.86 20.52
C GLN A 159 -2.60 19.95 21.16
N VAL A 160 -3.87 20.35 21.16
CA VAL A 160 -4.97 19.53 21.69
C VAL A 160 -5.10 18.21 20.91
N VAL A 161 -4.86 18.20 19.60
CA VAL A 161 -4.81 16.96 18.80
C VAL A 161 -3.71 16.02 19.34
N PHE A 162 -2.49 16.52 19.53
CA PHE A 162 -1.37 15.72 20.04
C PHE A 162 -1.59 15.24 21.48
N ASP A 163 -2.12 16.09 22.35
CA ASP A 163 -2.47 15.73 23.72
C ASP A 163 -3.54 14.63 23.75
N THR A 164 -4.47 14.64 22.80
CA THR A 164 -5.51 13.61 22.68
C THR A 164 -4.92 12.28 22.21
N ILE A 165 -3.99 12.28 21.25
CA ILE A 165 -3.28 11.06 20.81
C ILE A 165 -2.47 10.45 21.97
N ALA A 166 -1.77 11.29 22.72
CA ALA A 166 -1.04 10.87 23.92
C ALA A 166 -1.99 10.29 24.99
N TRP A 167 -3.17 10.90 25.18
CA TRP A 167 -4.17 10.39 26.10
C TRP A 167 -4.75 9.04 25.67
N ILE A 168 -5.04 8.84 24.37
CA ILE A 168 -5.50 7.55 23.83
C ILE A 168 -4.50 6.45 24.16
N THR A 169 -3.22 6.71 23.91
CA THR A 169 -2.13 5.77 24.23
C THR A 169 -2.13 5.41 25.71
N ALA A 170 -2.08 6.41 26.60
CA ALA A 170 -2.03 6.19 28.03
C ALA A 170 -3.30 5.51 28.59
N ALA A 171 -4.47 5.78 27.99
CA ALA A 171 -5.71 5.10 28.34
C ALA A 171 -5.69 3.62 27.94
N GLY A 172 -5.19 3.31 26.74
CA GLY A 172 -5.00 1.94 26.27
C GLY A 172 -4.05 1.15 27.17
N GLU A 173 -2.87 1.70 27.45
CA GLU A 173 -1.86 1.09 28.34
C GLU A 173 -2.43 0.82 29.75
N ALA A 174 -3.19 1.78 30.31
CA ALA A 174 -3.81 1.60 31.62
C ALA A 174 -4.88 0.49 31.62
N MET A 175 -5.67 0.38 30.54
CA MET A 175 -6.65 -0.70 30.39
C MET A 175 -5.98 -2.07 30.27
N ASP A 176 -4.90 -2.17 29.48
CA ASP A 176 -4.16 -3.43 29.30
C ASP A 176 -3.43 -3.84 30.59
N ALA A 177 -2.86 -2.89 31.33
CA ALA A 177 -2.27 -3.13 32.64
C ALA A 177 -3.32 -3.65 33.65
N LYS A 178 -4.52 -3.07 33.67
CA LYS A 178 -5.65 -3.53 34.52
C LYS A 178 -6.03 -4.98 34.19
N PHE A 179 -6.02 -5.37 32.91
CA PHE A 179 -6.26 -6.75 32.49
C PHE A 179 -5.19 -7.71 33.01
N SER A 180 -3.92 -7.33 32.92
CA SER A 180 -2.78 -8.10 33.43
C SER A 180 -2.68 -8.12 34.97
N GLY A 181 -3.69 -7.62 35.69
CA GLY A 181 -3.76 -7.63 37.15
C GLY A 181 -2.95 -6.53 37.83
N VAL A 182 -2.45 -5.54 37.08
CA VAL A 182 -1.74 -4.38 37.61
C VAL A 182 -2.76 -3.28 37.94
N ASP A 183 -2.68 -2.70 39.13
CA ASP A 183 -3.54 -1.57 39.52
C ASP A 183 -3.11 -0.29 38.80
N ALA A 184 -3.68 -0.08 37.62
CA ALA A 184 -3.46 1.10 36.79
C ALA A 184 -4.78 1.87 36.60
N SER A 185 -4.76 3.17 36.89
CA SER A 185 -5.90 4.05 36.70
C SER A 185 -5.84 4.75 35.34
N ILE A 186 -6.95 4.75 34.61
CA ILE A 186 -7.08 5.49 33.35
C ILE A 186 -6.85 6.99 33.62
N PRO A 187 -5.99 7.68 32.86
CA PRO A 187 -5.75 9.11 33.04
C PRO A 187 -7.04 9.91 32.80
N PRO A 188 -7.27 11.03 33.51
CA PRO A 188 -8.47 11.82 33.33
C PRO A 188 -8.57 12.32 31.87
N PRO A 189 -9.75 12.25 31.24
CA PRO A 189 -9.94 12.76 29.89
C PRO A 189 -9.59 14.24 29.79
N PRO A 190 -9.08 14.70 28.62
CA PRO A 190 -8.78 16.10 28.36
C PRO A 190 -9.96 17.02 28.71
N GLY A 191 -9.66 18.23 29.20
CA GLY A 191 -10.68 19.17 29.67
C GLY A 191 -11.74 19.55 28.62
N TRP A 192 -11.40 19.44 27.34
CA TRP A 192 -12.30 19.69 26.22
C TRP A 192 -13.37 18.58 26.02
N PHE A 193 -13.21 17.40 26.65
CA PHE A 193 -14.17 16.29 26.56
C PHE A 193 -15.46 16.56 27.33
N ARG A 194 -15.41 17.29 28.45
CA ARG A 194 -16.55 17.40 29.39
C ARG A 194 -17.32 18.69 29.17
N ASP A 195 -18.62 18.69 29.43
CA ASP A 195 -19.37 19.95 29.53
C ASP A 195 -18.99 20.61 30.86
N VAL A 196 -18.77 21.93 30.85
CA VAL A 196 -18.61 22.68 32.12
C VAL A 196 -20.01 22.92 32.66
N GLU A 197 -20.33 22.34 33.82
CA GLU A 197 -21.54 22.72 34.56
C GLU A 197 -21.28 24.11 35.19
N GLU A 198 -21.83 25.16 34.59
CA GLU A 198 -22.03 26.42 35.32
C GLU A 198 -23.31 26.31 36.14
N ASP A 199 -23.18 26.37 37.46
CA ASP A 199 -24.29 26.44 38.40
C ASP A 199 -25.25 27.59 38.01
N GLY A 200 -26.43 27.25 37.46
CA GLY A 200 -27.60 28.12 37.49
C GLY A 200 -28.09 28.75 36.18
N ILE A 201 -27.65 28.30 35.00
CA ILE A 201 -28.26 28.75 33.73
C ILE A 201 -29.14 27.63 33.15
N ASP A 202 -30.46 27.81 33.29
CA ASP A 202 -31.49 27.01 32.63
C ASP A 202 -31.46 27.31 31.12
N GLY A 203 -30.59 26.59 30.40
CA GLY A 203 -30.37 26.72 28.96
C GLY A 203 -29.16 25.89 28.56
N LYS A 204 -29.39 24.67 28.06
CA LYS A 204 -28.36 23.70 27.65
C LYS A 204 -27.57 24.16 26.41
N GLU A 205 -26.79 25.24 26.50
CA GLU A 205 -25.65 25.38 25.60
C GLU A 205 -24.51 24.53 26.19
N LYS A 206 -24.20 23.41 25.53
CA LYS A 206 -23.03 22.59 25.86
C LYS A 206 -21.79 23.47 25.64
N LEU A 207 -21.24 24.06 26.71
CA LEU A 207 -20.18 25.08 26.65
C LEU A 207 -18.97 24.66 25.79
N ASN A 208 -18.70 23.35 25.68
CA ASN A 208 -17.56 22.81 24.93
C ASN A 208 -17.92 22.23 23.54
N HIS A 209 -19.17 22.33 23.07
CA HIS A 209 -19.56 21.76 21.78
C HIS A 209 -18.77 22.35 20.60
N GLU A 210 -18.63 23.68 20.55
CA GLU A 210 -17.84 24.36 19.50
C GLU A 210 -16.36 23.97 19.56
N LEU A 211 -15.80 23.86 20.77
CA LEU A 211 -14.42 23.42 20.97
C LEU A 211 -14.23 21.97 20.47
N ARG A 212 -15.14 21.05 20.80
CA ARG A 212 -15.08 19.66 20.31
C ARG A 212 -15.17 19.57 18.79
N LEU A 213 -16.03 20.38 18.17
CA LEU A 213 -16.10 20.45 16.70
C LEU A 213 -14.79 20.96 16.10
N ARG A 214 -14.18 22.01 16.67
CA ARG A 214 -12.88 22.54 16.21
C ARG A 214 -11.76 21.52 16.36
N VAL A 215 -11.68 20.82 17.50
CA VAL A 215 -10.67 19.78 17.73
C VAL A 215 -10.87 18.59 16.79
N SER A 216 -12.12 18.16 16.58
CA SER A 216 -12.46 17.09 15.64
C SER A 216 -12.07 17.48 14.20
N GLU A 217 -12.32 18.73 13.80
CA GLU A 217 -11.89 19.26 12.50
C GLU A 217 -10.35 19.35 12.40
N ALA A 218 -9.66 19.75 13.47
CA ALA A 218 -8.21 19.80 13.53
C ALA A 218 -7.57 18.41 13.36
N PHE A 219 -8.13 17.39 14.02
CA PHE A 219 -7.77 15.98 13.85
C PHE A 219 -7.93 15.53 12.39
N TYR A 220 -9.05 15.87 11.76
CA TYR A 220 -9.27 15.57 10.35
C TYR A 220 -8.25 16.28 9.44
N LYS A 221 -7.96 17.56 9.71
CA LYS A 221 -7.00 18.37 8.94
C LYS A 221 -5.55 17.91 9.10
N PHE A 222 -5.18 17.33 10.26
CA PHE A 222 -3.87 16.74 10.50
C PHE A 222 -3.51 15.68 9.43
N PHE A 223 -4.41 14.72 9.16
CA PHE A 223 -4.24 13.67 8.14
C PHE A 223 -4.42 14.17 6.69
N ARG A 224 -4.82 15.43 6.51
CA ARG A 224 -4.96 16.08 5.20
C ARG A 224 -3.78 17.00 4.88
N THR A 225 -2.81 17.13 5.79
CA THR A 225 -1.55 17.79 5.46
C THR A 225 -0.87 17.06 4.30
N PRO A 226 -0.22 17.76 3.35
CA PRO A 226 0.25 17.16 2.10
C PRO A 226 1.20 15.96 2.28
N TRP A 227 1.91 15.90 3.41
CA TRP A 227 2.86 14.84 3.73
C TRP A 227 2.22 13.43 3.75
N TRP A 228 1.05 13.27 4.37
CA TRP A 228 0.35 11.99 4.46
C TRP A 228 -0.03 11.40 3.09
N SER A 229 -0.12 12.26 2.07
CA SER A 229 -0.53 11.84 0.75
C SER A 229 0.61 11.37 -0.15
N ARG A 230 1.88 11.50 0.24
CA ARG A 230 3.04 11.14 -0.60
C ARG A 230 3.40 9.67 -0.45
N VAL A 231 3.77 8.99 -1.55
CA VAL A 231 4.13 7.56 -1.50
C VAL A 231 5.39 7.30 -0.68
N TRP A 232 6.44 8.12 -0.84
CA TRP A 232 7.70 7.99 -0.12
C TRP A 232 7.56 8.06 1.40
N THR A 233 6.55 8.76 1.92
CA THR A 233 6.39 8.94 3.36
C THR A 233 6.03 7.66 4.10
N VAL A 234 5.72 6.57 3.40
CA VAL A 234 5.64 5.23 3.99
C VAL A 234 7.03 4.78 4.47
N GLN A 235 8.04 4.77 3.60
CA GLN A 235 9.42 4.42 3.97
C GLN A 235 10.01 5.42 4.98
N GLU A 236 9.81 6.72 4.74
CA GLU A 236 10.38 7.79 5.58
C GLU A 236 9.88 7.75 7.04
N ALA A 237 8.74 7.09 7.30
CA ALA A 237 8.17 6.97 8.64
C ALA A 237 8.41 5.60 9.31
N THR A 238 8.76 4.57 8.55
CA THR A 238 8.81 3.17 9.02
C THR A 238 10.21 2.64 9.24
N LEU A 239 11.11 3.02 8.34
CA LEU A 239 12.50 2.56 8.34
C LEU A 239 13.36 3.20 9.44
N PRO A 240 13.16 4.46 9.85
CA PRO A 240 13.91 5.06 10.94
C PRO A 240 13.73 4.29 12.27
N PRO A 241 14.79 4.16 13.10
CA PRO A 241 14.67 3.60 14.45
C PRO A 241 13.68 4.38 15.31
N THR A 242 13.65 5.71 15.15
CA THR A 242 12.66 6.59 15.79
C THR A 242 12.24 7.71 14.84
N ALA A 243 11.02 8.23 15.03
CA ALA A 243 10.53 9.37 14.26
C ALA A 243 9.75 10.35 15.14
N THR A 244 9.88 11.64 14.84
CA THR A 244 9.15 12.73 15.52
C THR A 244 8.38 13.54 14.48
N VAL A 245 7.09 13.72 14.70
CA VAL A 245 6.20 14.53 13.86
C VAL A 245 6.14 15.95 14.39
N TYR A 246 6.37 16.92 13.51
CA TYR A 246 6.33 18.35 13.78
C TYR A 246 5.19 19.00 13.00
N TRP A 247 4.28 19.67 13.72
CA TRP A 247 3.20 20.47 13.13
C TRP A 247 3.28 21.89 13.68
N GLY A 248 4.12 22.70 13.03
CA GLY A 248 4.45 24.04 13.47
C GLY A 248 5.33 24.05 14.72
N ALA A 249 4.82 24.61 15.81
CA ALA A 249 5.50 24.58 17.09
C ALA A 249 5.32 23.24 17.82
N CYS A 250 4.21 22.55 17.59
CA CYS A 250 3.83 21.29 18.22
C CYS A 250 4.69 20.13 17.69
N GLU A 251 4.97 19.16 18.55
CA GLU A 251 5.67 17.91 18.20
C GLU A 251 5.06 16.70 18.94
N ILE A 252 5.10 15.54 18.31
CA ILE A 252 4.67 14.25 18.89
C ILE A 252 5.57 13.12 18.39
N SER A 253 5.86 12.16 19.26
CA SER A 253 6.60 10.94 18.87
C SER A 253 5.73 10.04 17.98
N TRP A 254 6.32 9.46 16.95
CA TRP A 254 5.65 8.48 16.09
C TRP A 254 5.13 7.27 16.88
N TYR A 255 5.84 6.86 17.93
CA TYR A 255 5.40 5.81 18.86
C TYR A 255 4.00 6.07 19.43
N LEU A 256 3.67 7.33 19.76
CA LEU A 256 2.35 7.65 20.32
C LEU A 256 1.24 7.57 19.28
N LEU A 257 1.52 7.80 17.99
CA LEU A 257 0.55 7.58 16.92
C LEU A 257 0.25 6.09 16.77
N ASP A 258 1.30 5.27 16.82
CA ASP A 258 1.21 3.81 16.67
C ASP A 258 0.45 3.17 17.84
N MET A 259 0.88 3.47 19.07
CA MET A 259 0.21 2.97 20.27
C MET A 259 -1.22 3.48 20.41
N ALA A 260 -1.51 4.71 19.96
CA ALA A 260 -2.88 5.19 19.94
C ALA A 260 -3.76 4.40 18.95
N SER A 261 -3.22 4.05 17.78
CA SER A 261 -3.90 3.19 16.80
C SER A 261 -4.21 1.81 17.39
N GLU A 262 -3.23 1.17 18.05
CA GLU A 262 -3.43 -0.12 18.70
C GLU A 262 -4.44 -0.05 19.86
N ALA A 263 -4.38 1.01 20.67
CA ALA A 263 -5.35 1.25 21.73
C ALA A 263 -6.78 1.41 21.20
N LEU A 264 -6.97 1.95 20.00
CA LEU A 264 -8.27 2.12 19.33
C LEU A 264 -8.73 0.88 18.55
N MET A 265 -7.97 -0.20 18.52
CA MET A 265 -8.38 -1.44 17.82
C MET A 265 -8.43 -2.66 18.73
N ALA A 266 -7.84 -2.58 19.92
CA ALA A 266 -7.81 -3.70 20.82
C ALA A 266 -9.24 -4.20 21.12
N PRO A 267 -9.49 -5.51 20.95
CA PRO A 267 -10.83 -6.06 21.07
C PRO A 267 -11.34 -5.95 22.50
N THR A 268 -12.66 -5.81 22.65
CA THR A 268 -13.36 -5.99 23.93
C THR A 268 -13.66 -7.48 24.18
N ASP A 269 -12.66 -8.34 24.01
CA ASP A 269 -12.75 -9.81 24.13
C ASP A 269 -12.68 -10.31 25.59
N GLY A 270 -12.96 -9.42 26.55
CA GLY A 270 -12.75 -9.64 27.98
C GLY A 270 -11.49 -8.98 28.53
N ARG A 271 -10.61 -8.46 27.65
CA ARG A 271 -9.44 -7.65 28.05
C ARG A 271 -9.81 -6.27 28.59
N ARG A 272 -10.79 -5.63 27.98
CA ARG A 272 -11.23 -4.26 28.31
C ARG A 272 -12.73 -4.24 28.59
N GLU A 273 -13.13 -3.49 29.63
CA GLU A 273 -14.57 -3.31 29.98
C GLU A 273 -15.29 -2.41 28.96
N GLU A 274 -14.58 -1.45 28.35
CA GLU A 274 -15.05 -0.49 27.36
C GLU A 274 -13.94 -0.23 26.34
N HIS A 275 -14.29 0.18 25.12
CA HIS A 275 -13.30 0.52 24.10
C HIS A 275 -12.79 1.96 24.32
N VAL A 276 -11.49 2.26 24.09
CA VAL A 276 -10.95 3.62 24.30
C VAL A 276 -11.68 4.65 23.44
N GLY A 277 -12.11 4.25 22.24
CA GLY A 277 -12.94 5.07 21.35
C GLY A 277 -14.30 5.45 21.95
N ASP A 278 -14.89 4.62 22.81
CA ASP A 278 -16.20 4.88 23.43
C ASP A 278 -16.13 5.98 24.51
N LEU A 279 -14.94 6.26 25.04
CA LEU A 279 -14.70 7.33 26.01
C LEU A 279 -14.65 8.72 25.36
N MET A 280 -14.66 8.79 24.03
CA MET A 280 -14.51 10.03 23.28
C MET A 280 -15.84 10.79 23.12
N PRO A 281 -15.80 12.12 22.97
CA PRO A 281 -17.00 12.88 22.64
C PRO A 281 -17.55 12.53 21.25
N GLU A 282 -18.88 12.47 21.11
CA GLU A 282 -19.58 12.12 19.87
C GLU A 282 -19.09 12.91 18.63
N GLU A 283 -18.72 14.19 18.83
CA GLU A 283 -18.23 15.05 17.75
C GLU A 283 -16.93 14.56 17.10
N ILE A 284 -16.09 13.77 17.78
CA ILE A 284 -14.85 13.22 17.21
C ILE A 284 -15.15 12.23 16.06
N HIS A 285 -16.29 11.54 16.14
CA HIS A 285 -16.69 10.54 15.15
C HIS A 285 -17.25 11.18 13.87
N LYS A 286 -17.68 12.45 13.91
CA LYS A 286 -18.28 13.14 12.76
C LYS A 286 -17.38 13.19 11.53
N PHE A 287 -16.07 13.32 11.72
CA PHE A 287 -15.10 13.37 10.63
C PHE A 287 -14.31 12.07 10.43
N LYS A 288 -14.70 10.98 11.11
CA LYS A 288 -14.00 9.68 11.07
C LYS A 288 -12.50 9.79 11.35
N ALA A 289 -12.08 10.77 12.14
CA ALA A 289 -10.66 11.07 12.31
C ALA A 289 -9.89 9.97 13.05
N LEU A 290 -10.55 9.27 13.98
CA LEU A 290 -10.01 8.09 14.64
C LEU A 290 -9.85 6.92 13.65
N ASP A 291 -10.84 6.72 12.78
CA ASP A 291 -10.75 5.71 11.72
C ASP A 291 -9.53 5.97 10.84
N TYR A 292 -9.21 7.23 10.51
CA TYR A 292 -8.02 7.62 9.75
C TYR A 292 -6.70 7.31 10.48
N LEU A 293 -6.64 7.56 11.79
CA LEU A 293 -5.47 7.21 12.60
C LEU A 293 -5.21 5.70 12.54
N ILE A 294 -6.24 4.91 12.85
CA ILE A 294 -6.18 3.44 12.81
C ILE A 294 -5.73 2.97 11.43
N ALA A 295 -6.44 3.41 10.41
CA ALA A 295 -6.22 3.12 9.01
C ALA A 295 -4.75 3.27 8.57
N VAL A 296 -4.21 4.48 8.78
CA VAL A 296 -2.91 4.84 8.25
C VAL A 296 -1.81 4.13 9.02
N MET A 297 -1.91 4.09 10.35
CA MET A 297 -0.90 3.47 11.19
C MET A 297 -0.88 1.95 11.02
N ARG A 298 -2.05 1.29 10.93
CA ARG A 298 -2.11 -0.15 10.64
C ARG A 298 -1.63 -0.51 9.25
N GLY A 299 -2.02 0.25 8.24
CA GLY A 299 -1.50 0.03 6.89
C GLY A 299 0.03 0.11 6.86
N ILE A 300 0.59 1.08 7.61
CA ILE A 300 2.03 1.23 7.79
C ILE A 300 2.65 0.03 8.53
N GLY A 301 2.04 -0.41 9.64
CA GLY A 301 2.52 -1.56 10.41
C GLY A 301 2.51 -2.86 9.59
N ILE A 302 1.43 -3.13 8.85
CA ILE A 302 1.31 -4.30 7.97
C ILE A 302 2.41 -4.31 6.92
N SER A 303 2.62 -3.21 6.20
CA SER A 303 3.67 -3.16 5.17
C SER A 303 5.08 -3.26 5.77
N SER A 304 5.29 -2.77 7.00
CA SER A 304 6.59 -2.87 7.68
C SER A 304 6.91 -4.29 8.16
N ALA A 305 5.89 -5.14 8.30
CA ALA A 305 6.00 -6.53 8.74
C ALA A 305 6.24 -7.53 7.60
N GLY A 306 6.57 -7.06 6.39
CA GLY A 306 6.83 -7.94 5.23
C GLY A 306 5.55 -8.36 4.48
N GLU A 307 4.66 -7.42 4.22
CA GLU A 307 3.47 -7.65 3.38
C GLU A 307 3.86 -8.02 1.95
N ASP A 308 3.06 -8.88 1.31
CA ASP A 308 3.33 -9.28 -0.07
C ASP A 308 3.30 -8.09 -1.05
N PRO A 309 4.13 -8.10 -2.10
CA PRO A 309 4.37 -6.92 -2.93
C PRO A 309 3.11 -6.40 -3.63
N VAL A 310 2.24 -7.30 -4.07
CA VAL A 310 0.97 -6.93 -4.70
C VAL A 310 0.11 -6.17 -3.70
N SER A 311 -0.09 -6.70 -2.50
CA SER A 311 -0.88 -6.04 -1.45
C SER A 311 -0.30 -4.68 -1.07
N THR A 312 1.02 -4.56 -0.90
CA THR A 312 1.69 -3.29 -0.59
C THR A 312 1.53 -2.24 -1.69
N LEU A 313 1.80 -2.58 -2.96
CA LEU A 313 1.63 -1.66 -4.09
C LEU A 313 0.21 -1.10 -4.16
N TYR A 314 -0.79 -1.96 -3.97
CA TYR A 314 -2.19 -1.56 -4.04
C TYR A 314 -2.68 -0.80 -2.82
N ARG A 315 -2.23 -1.16 -1.60
CA ARG A 315 -2.52 -0.44 -0.36
C ARG A 315 -2.14 1.03 -0.48
N TRP A 316 -0.98 1.30 -1.08
CA TRP A 316 -0.43 2.65 -1.19
C TRP A 316 -0.64 3.33 -2.54
N ARG A 317 -1.28 2.67 -3.52
CA ARG A 317 -1.53 3.21 -4.87
C ARG A 317 -2.20 4.58 -4.90
N GLY A 318 -3.02 4.88 -3.89
CA GLY A 318 -3.74 6.16 -3.76
C GLY A 318 -2.86 7.33 -3.29
N ARG A 319 -1.62 7.08 -2.87
CA ARG A 319 -0.67 8.11 -2.49
C ARG A 319 -0.02 8.72 -3.73
N LYS A 320 0.13 10.03 -3.74
CA LYS A 320 0.65 10.84 -4.83
C LYS A 320 2.16 10.64 -5.02
N ALA A 321 2.57 10.77 -6.28
CA ALA A 321 3.95 10.82 -6.71
C ALA A 321 4.08 11.85 -7.84
N THR A 322 5.15 12.63 -7.86
CA THR A 322 5.46 13.54 -8.98
C THR A 322 6.00 12.77 -10.16
N ASP A 323 6.92 11.85 -9.89
CA ASP A 323 7.43 10.88 -10.85
C ASP A 323 6.57 9.60 -10.75
N PRO A 324 5.92 9.14 -11.82
CA PRO A 324 5.07 7.95 -11.76
C PRO A 324 5.83 6.69 -11.31
N ARG A 325 7.16 6.60 -11.55
CA ARG A 325 7.98 5.46 -11.14
C ARG A 325 8.04 5.28 -9.62
N ASP A 326 7.93 6.38 -8.88
CA ASP A 326 7.94 6.37 -7.42
C ASP A 326 6.72 5.65 -6.81
N LYS A 327 5.67 5.40 -7.60
CA LYS A 327 4.55 4.54 -7.18
C LYS A 327 5.01 3.10 -6.90
N VAL A 328 6.14 2.68 -7.48
CA VAL A 328 6.80 1.40 -7.25
C VAL A 328 8.04 1.60 -6.38
N TYR A 329 8.97 2.46 -6.80
CA TYR A 329 10.26 2.67 -6.10
C TYR A 329 10.07 3.16 -4.66
N GLY A 330 9.04 3.96 -4.40
CA GLY A 330 8.66 4.44 -3.08
C GLY A 330 8.23 3.35 -2.10
N LEU A 331 8.08 2.10 -2.54
CA LEU A 331 7.64 0.96 -1.72
C LEU A 331 8.65 -0.18 -1.68
N MET A 332 9.60 -0.25 -2.61
CA MET A 332 10.62 -1.32 -2.66
C MET A 332 11.49 -1.40 -1.40
N GLY A 333 11.64 -0.30 -0.66
CA GLY A 333 12.44 -0.28 0.57
C GLY A 333 11.75 -0.89 1.79
N LEU A 334 10.52 -1.42 1.67
CA LEU A 334 9.71 -1.92 2.80
C LEU A 334 9.81 -3.43 3.06
N ASP A 335 10.52 -4.18 2.21
CA ASP A 335 10.71 -5.63 2.41
C ASP A 335 11.18 -5.89 3.85
N GLY A 336 10.56 -6.83 4.58
CA GLY A 336 10.47 -6.84 6.05
C GLY A 336 11.69 -6.40 6.86
N ARG A 337 11.48 -5.95 8.10
CA ARG A 337 12.58 -5.75 9.07
C ARG A 337 13.21 -7.10 9.43
N ALA A 338 14.07 -7.64 8.55
CA ALA A 338 15.15 -8.54 8.91
C ALA A 338 16.44 -7.70 8.86
N VAL A 339 16.61 -6.85 9.88
CA VAL A 339 17.90 -6.27 10.23
C VAL A 339 17.93 -6.25 11.76
N GLY A 340 18.51 -7.30 12.34
CA GLY A 340 19.15 -7.19 13.65
C GLY A 340 18.64 -8.08 14.79
N GLU A 341 18.08 -9.26 14.55
CA GLU A 341 17.94 -10.28 15.61
C GLU A 341 18.53 -11.64 15.16
N ASP A 342 18.38 -12.00 13.87
CA ASP A 342 18.94 -13.27 13.34
C ASP A 342 20.49 -13.28 13.24
N GLU A 343 21.16 -12.13 13.17
CA GLU A 343 22.65 -12.06 13.15
C GLU A 343 23.26 -12.33 14.55
N GLU A 344 22.48 -12.22 15.64
CA GLU A 344 22.96 -12.59 16.99
C GLU A 344 22.60 -14.05 17.35
N GLU A 345 21.51 -14.60 16.79
CA GLU A 345 21.14 -16.02 16.99
C GLU A 345 22.02 -16.97 16.16
N GLU A 346 22.43 -16.60 14.93
CA GLU A 346 23.37 -17.42 14.14
C GLU A 346 24.80 -17.42 14.72
N GLU A 347 25.25 -16.31 15.35
CA GLU A 347 26.54 -16.29 16.09
C GLU A 347 26.47 -17.10 17.41
N GLU A 348 25.30 -17.16 18.07
CA GLU A 348 25.11 -17.99 19.28
C GLU A 348 24.96 -19.50 18.94
N GLU A 349 24.32 -19.86 17.81
CA GLU A 349 24.22 -21.26 17.37
C GLU A 349 25.57 -21.82 16.86
N GLU A 350 26.40 -21.02 16.19
CA GLU A 350 27.77 -21.44 15.81
C GLU A 350 28.70 -21.60 17.04
N GLU A 351 28.55 -20.77 18.09
CA GLU A 351 29.31 -20.96 19.35
C GLU A 351 28.82 -22.18 20.14
N GLU A 352 27.52 -22.53 20.10
CA GLU A 352 26.99 -23.75 20.75
C GLU A 352 27.39 -25.04 20.01
N GLU A 353 27.45 -25.05 18.67
CA GLU A 353 27.91 -26.22 17.90
C GLU A 353 29.42 -26.49 18.08
N GLU A 354 30.27 -25.45 18.19
CA GLU A 354 31.69 -25.62 18.50
C GLU A 354 31.93 -26.16 19.94
N GLU A 355 31.08 -25.79 20.92
CA GLU A 355 31.17 -26.32 22.29
C GLU A 355 30.67 -27.78 22.39
N GLU A 356 29.66 -28.19 21.62
CA GLU A 356 29.18 -29.58 21.59
C GLU A 356 30.16 -30.55 20.91
N GLU A 357 30.87 -30.12 19.85
CA GLU A 357 31.91 -30.95 19.21
C GLU A 357 33.14 -31.16 20.12
N GLU A 358 33.53 -30.17 20.94
CA GLU A 358 34.62 -30.32 21.92
C GLU A 358 34.24 -31.27 23.09
N GLU A 359 32.95 -31.33 23.49
CA GLU A 359 32.48 -32.25 24.54
C GLU A 359 32.37 -33.71 24.05
N GLU A 360 31.99 -33.96 22.80
CA GLU A 360 31.92 -35.32 22.23
C GLU A 360 33.32 -35.95 22.03
N GLU A 361 34.35 -35.16 21.67
CA GLU A 361 35.73 -35.65 21.59
C GLU A 361 36.31 -36.03 22.97
N GLU A 362 35.92 -35.36 24.06
CA GLU A 362 36.33 -35.71 25.41
C GLU A 362 35.63 -36.97 25.96
N GLU A 363 34.40 -37.27 25.53
CA GLU A 363 33.67 -38.49 25.92
C GLU A 363 34.17 -39.75 25.19
N GLU A 364 34.58 -39.66 23.92
CA GLU A 364 35.13 -40.82 23.18
C GLU A 364 36.53 -41.26 23.67
N GLU A 365 37.32 -40.37 24.27
CA GLU A 365 38.59 -40.75 24.92
C GLU A 365 38.39 -41.41 26.31
N GLY A 366 37.20 -41.27 26.91
CA GLY A 366 36.88 -41.76 28.25
C GLY A 366 36.53 -43.25 28.36
N ASP A 367 36.08 -43.90 27.28
CA ASP A 367 35.40 -45.21 27.38
C ASP A 367 36.17 -46.42 26.79
N LYS A 368 37.48 -46.29 26.56
CA LYS A 368 38.38 -47.41 26.20
C LYS A 368 39.09 -48.04 27.40
N GLU A 369 38.36 -48.41 28.45
CA GLU A 369 38.82 -49.44 29.41
C GLU A 369 37.64 -50.27 29.94
N THR A 370 37.33 -51.42 29.31
CA THR A 370 37.21 -52.76 29.95
C THR A 370 36.41 -53.80 29.13
N GLY A 371 37.03 -54.94 28.83
CA GLY A 371 36.41 -56.27 29.11
C GLY A 371 35.69 -57.06 28.00
N GLU A 372 36.47 -57.77 27.17
CA GLU A 372 36.45 -59.24 26.87
C GLU A 372 35.15 -60.04 26.55
N GLU A 373 35.24 -60.75 25.39
CA GLU A 373 34.78 -62.14 25.03
C GLU A 373 33.25 -62.44 24.92
N GLU A 374 32.67 -63.20 23.96
CA GLU A 374 33.09 -64.12 22.88
C GLU A 374 31.87 -64.47 21.96
N GLU A 375 32.16 -64.76 20.68
CA GLU A 375 31.51 -65.66 19.67
C GLU A 375 30.05 -65.52 19.15
N GLY A 376 29.90 -65.50 17.81
CA GLY A 376 28.73 -66.05 17.08
C GLY A 376 28.42 -65.52 15.67
N ASP A 377 29.11 -66.06 14.65
CA ASP A 377 28.76 -66.31 13.22
C ASP A 377 27.70 -65.53 12.38
N GLU A 378 28.09 -65.34 11.10
CA GLU A 378 27.29 -65.26 9.83
C GLU A 378 26.43 -63.99 9.59
N GLU A 379 26.32 -63.32 8.43
CA GLU A 379 26.87 -63.42 7.05
C GLU A 379 26.36 -62.17 6.28
N THR A 380 27.10 -61.67 5.26
CA THR A 380 26.70 -60.77 4.13
C THR A 380 26.36 -59.29 4.43
N GLY A 381 26.80 -58.26 3.70
CA GLY A 381 27.63 -58.14 2.50
C GLY A 381 27.81 -56.66 2.10
N GLU A 382 28.94 -56.39 1.42
CA GLU A 382 29.21 -55.38 0.36
C GLU A 382 28.76 -53.92 0.59
N GLU A 383 29.67 -53.01 0.95
CA GLU A 383 30.60 -52.22 0.09
C GLU A 383 29.98 -50.90 -0.43
N ASN A 384 30.43 -49.78 0.12
CA ASN A 384 30.46 -48.48 -0.55
C ASN A 384 31.86 -47.90 -0.35
N GLU A 385 32.53 -47.65 -1.48
CA GLU A 385 33.81 -46.92 -1.57
C GLU A 385 33.54 -45.41 -1.59
N GLU A 386 34.46 -44.70 -0.95
CA GLU A 386 34.66 -43.25 -0.88
C GLU A 386 34.89 -42.63 -2.26
N GLU A 387 34.54 -41.35 -2.43
CA GLU A 387 35.38 -40.39 -3.17
C GLU A 387 34.96 -38.94 -2.82
N GLU A 388 35.98 -38.14 -2.46
CA GLU A 388 36.00 -36.72 -2.11
C GLU A 388 35.60 -35.82 -3.29
N GLU A 389 35.03 -34.62 -3.05
CA GLU A 389 35.17 -33.47 -3.96
C GLU A 389 34.81 -32.12 -3.26
N ASP A 390 35.88 -31.34 -3.03
CA ASP A 390 36.05 -29.88 -3.15
C ASP A 390 35.13 -28.87 -2.42
N GLU A 391 35.76 -28.12 -1.49
CA GLU A 391 35.34 -26.84 -0.93
C GLU A 391 35.32 -25.74 -2.03
N GLU A 392 34.13 -25.25 -2.40
CA GLU A 392 33.96 -23.97 -3.08
C GLU A 392 33.35 -22.94 -2.12
N GLU A 393 34.11 -21.87 -1.85
CA GLU A 393 33.66 -20.63 -1.20
C GLU A 393 32.40 -20.10 -1.90
N GLY A 394 31.24 -20.19 -1.23
CA GLY A 394 29.94 -19.78 -1.73
C GLY A 394 29.42 -18.51 -1.04
N GLU A 395 29.30 -17.46 -1.86
CA GLU A 395 28.73 -16.13 -1.66
C GLU A 395 27.61 -15.97 -0.58
N GLU A 396 27.76 -14.93 0.24
CA GLU A 396 26.79 -14.37 1.18
C GLU A 396 25.43 -14.01 0.51
N GLU A 397 24.34 -14.51 1.12
CA GLU A 397 22.96 -13.98 1.21
C GLU A 397 22.23 -13.42 -0.03
N GLU A 398 21.30 -14.19 -0.62
CA GLU A 398 20.13 -13.62 -1.33
C GLU A 398 19.05 -13.19 -0.31
N LYS A 399 19.23 -12.01 0.32
CA LYS A 399 18.12 -11.30 0.98
C LYS A 399 17.04 -10.97 -0.06
N GLY A 400 15.79 -11.40 0.21
CA GLY A 400 14.66 -11.38 -0.73
C GLY A 400 14.46 -10.06 -1.47
N ILE A 401 14.28 -10.14 -2.78
CA ILE A 401 13.97 -9.00 -3.65
C ILE A 401 12.48 -8.71 -3.58
N PHE A 402 12.09 -7.49 -3.17
CA PHE A 402 10.69 -7.05 -3.06
C PHE A 402 9.83 -7.44 -4.27
N ILE A 403 10.29 -7.21 -5.50
CA ILE A 403 9.61 -7.73 -6.71
C ILE A 403 10.66 -8.47 -7.54
N PRO A 404 10.59 -9.80 -7.66
CA PRO A 404 11.51 -10.58 -8.48
C PRO A 404 11.61 -9.99 -9.91
N GLY A 405 12.82 -9.74 -10.41
CA GLY A 405 13.04 -9.10 -11.71
C GLY A 405 13.08 -7.56 -11.71
N ILE A 406 12.79 -6.91 -10.57
CA ILE A 406 13.07 -5.48 -10.33
C ILE A 406 14.06 -5.38 -9.16
N PRO A 407 15.36 -5.62 -9.39
CA PRO A 407 16.35 -5.69 -8.30
C PRO A 407 16.70 -4.31 -7.72
N SER A 408 16.45 -3.23 -8.46
CA SER A 408 16.81 -1.87 -8.03
C SER A 408 15.97 -0.80 -8.72
N CYS A 409 15.97 0.40 -8.12
CA CYS A 409 15.43 1.62 -8.68
C CYS A 409 16.34 2.13 -9.82
N ASP A 410 15.77 2.40 -11.00
CA ASP A 410 16.49 2.90 -12.16
C ASP A 410 15.71 4.03 -12.84
N TYR A 411 16.12 5.26 -12.55
CA TYR A 411 15.54 6.47 -13.15
C TYR A 411 16.01 6.72 -14.59
N THR A 412 16.84 5.85 -15.18
CA THR A 412 17.14 5.88 -16.61
C THR A 412 16.05 5.18 -17.44
N LEU A 413 15.25 4.30 -16.83
CA LEU A 413 14.10 3.66 -17.46
C LEU A 413 12.88 4.60 -17.49
N ASP A 414 12.12 4.57 -18.59
CA ASP A 414 10.82 5.23 -18.61
C ASP A 414 9.77 4.46 -17.79
N ALA A 415 8.71 5.16 -17.37
CA ALA A 415 7.67 4.59 -16.51
C ALA A 415 6.87 3.47 -17.18
N GLN A 416 6.71 3.47 -18.51
CA GLN A 416 5.96 2.44 -19.21
C GLN A 416 6.72 1.12 -19.16
N THR A 417 8.01 1.19 -19.46
CA THR A 417 8.92 0.04 -19.36
C THR A 417 8.93 -0.52 -17.95
N LEU A 418 9.04 0.33 -16.91
CA LEU A 418 8.99 -0.11 -15.52
C LEU A 418 7.67 -0.83 -15.20
N PHE A 419 6.52 -0.25 -15.55
CA PHE A 419 5.23 -0.84 -15.22
C PHE A 419 4.98 -2.16 -15.97
N CYS A 420 5.45 -2.31 -17.21
CA CYS A 420 5.40 -3.59 -17.92
C CYS A 420 6.22 -4.67 -17.17
N ARG A 421 7.45 -4.32 -16.76
CA ARG A 421 8.32 -5.25 -16.01
C ARG A 421 7.71 -5.62 -14.66
N VAL A 422 7.19 -4.65 -13.92
CA VAL A 422 6.52 -4.89 -12.62
C VAL A 422 5.30 -5.78 -12.80
N SER A 423 4.41 -5.48 -13.76
CA SER A 423 3.23 -6.30 -14.01
C SER A 423 3.60 -7.73 -14.42
N TRP A 424 4.63 -7.91 -15.26
CA TRP A 424 5.13 -9.25 -15.61
C TRP A 424 5.72 -9.99 -14.41
N ALA A 425 6.59 -9.33 -13.64
CA ALA A 425 7.21 -9.89 -12.44
C ALA A 425 6.17 -10.42 -11.43
N LEU A 426 5.10 -9.65 -11.21
CA LEU A 426 4.00 -10.10 -10.35
C LEU A 426 3.25 -11.30 -10.95
N VAL A 427 3.04 -11.36 -12.26
CA VAL A 427 2.41 -12.53 -12.90
C VAL A 427 3.27 -13.78 -12.77
N GLU A 428 4.57 -13.62 -12.98
CA GLU A 428 5.57 -14.70 -12.91
C GLU A 428 5.73 -15.23 -11.48
N GLN A 429 5.92 -14.33 -10.50
CA GLN A 429 6.08 -14.68 -9.08
C GLN A 429 4.90 -15.49 -8.53
N TYR A 430 3.66 -15.12 -8.87
CA TYR A 430 2.46 -15.79 -8.38
C TYR A 430 2.01 -16.93 -9.30
N ASN A 431 2.67 -17.12 -10.44
CA ASN A 431 2.24 -17.99 -11.53
C ASN A 431 0.73 -17.84 -11.80
N SER A 432 0.28 -16.59 -11.94
CA SER A 432 -1.14 -16.25 -11.95
C SER A 432 -1.36 -14.87 -12.55
N ILE A 433 -2.47 -14.67 -13.27
CA ILE A 433 -2.88 -13.34 -13.73
C ILE A 433 -3.72 -12.58 -12.70
N GLU A 434 -3.94 -13.15 -11.51
CA GLU A 434 -4.66 -12.53 -10.39
C GLU A 434 -4.13 -11.13 -10.02
N PRO A 435 -2.80 -10.84 -10.04
CA PRO A 435 -2.29 -9.50 -9.80
C PRO A 435 -2.82 -8.43 -10.77
N LEU A 436 -3.25 -8.82 -11.98
CA LEU A 436 -3.79 -7.93 -13.02
C LEU A 436 -5.31 -7.68 -12.90
N ILE A 437 -5.99 -8.38 -12.00
CA ILE A 437 -7.46 -8.32 -11.81
C ILE A 437 -7.87 -7.05 -11.06
N GLY A 438 -9.09 -6.54 -11.28
CA GLY A 438 -9.59 -5.34 -10.59
C GLY A 438 -9.45 -4.05 -11.38
N ARG A 439 -8.96 -4.13 -12.63
CA ARG A 439 -9.14 -3.07 -13.64
C ARG A 439 -10.58 -3.05 -14.12
N ARG A 440 -11.31 -1.96 -13.87
CA ARG A 440 -12.77 -1.88 -14.10
C ARG A 440 -13.14 -1.17 -15.41
N GLY A 441 -12.34 -1.41 -16.46
CA GLY A 441 -12.52 -0.78 -17.77
C GLY A 441 -11.86 0.59 -17.92
N GLU A 442 -11.23 1.10 -16.86
CA GLU A 442 -10.55 2.39 -16.84
C GLU A 442 -9.41 2.41 -17.87
N ALA A 443 -9.39 3.42 -18.75
CA ALA A 443 -8.30 3.62 -19.69
C ALA A 443 -7.01 4.01 -18.94
N ALA A 444 -5.85 3.56 -19.42
CA ALA A 444 -4.56 4.01 -18.88
C ALA A 444 -4.44 5.55 -19.01
N LYS A 445 -3.85 6.20 -18.01
CA LYS A 445 -3.49 7.63 -18.05
C LYS A 445 -2.15 7.78 -18.74
N LEU A 446 -1.27 6.81 -18.56
CA LEU A 446 0.01 6.76 -19.25
C LEU A 446 -0.20 6.19 -20.66
N ASP A 447 -0.15 7.07 -21.66
CA ASP A 447 -0.35 6.73 -23.07
C ASP A 447 0.63 5.65 -23.56
N GLY A 448 0.14 4.58 -24.16
CA GLY A 448 0.99 3.54 -24.78
C GLY A 448 1.32 2.33 -23.89
N LEU A 449 0.79 2.28 -22.67
CA LEU A 449 0.78 1.06 -21.87
C LEU A 449 -0.08 -0.03 -22.54
N PRO A 450 0.40 -1.30 -22.56
CA PRO A 450 -0.42 -2.45 -22.94
C PRO A 450 -1.68 -2.57 -22.09
N SER A 451 -2.76 -3.12 -22.64
CA SER A 451 -4.04 -3.19 -21.91
C SER A 451 -4.01 -4.14 -20.71
N TRP A 452 -3.09 -5.10 -20.66
CA TRP A 452 -2.96 -5.99 -19.49
C TRP A 452 -2.12 -5.38 -18.35
N VAL A 453 -1.37 -4.30 -18.61
CA VAL A 453 -0.47 -3.68 -17.64
C VAL A 453 -1.22 -2.76 -16.68
N ILE A 454 -0.87 -2.82 -15.40
CA ILE A 454 -1.44 -1.97 -14.36
C ILE A 454 -0.79 -0.59 -14.44
N ASP A 455 -1.60 0.44 -14.66
CA ASP A 455 -1.13 1.82 -14.61
C ASP A 455 -1.07 2.32 -13.17
N TRP A 456 0.07 2.08 -12.51
CA TRP A 456 0.31 2.50 -11.12
C TRP A 456 0.29 4.01 -10.92
N SER A 457 0.39 4.81 -11.99
CA SER A 457 0.27 6.27 -11.90
C SER A 457 -1.16 6.73 -11.59
N GLN A 458 -2.16 5.87 -11.80
CA GLN A 458 -3.55 6.20 -11.51
C GLN A 458 -3.83 6.20 -10.01
N ASP A 459 -4.24 7.35 -9.50
CA ASP A 459 -4.86 7.39 -8.18
C ASP A 459 -6.19 6.61 -8.22
N ARG A 460 -6.36 5.70 -7.25
CA ARG A 460 -7.55 4.82 -7.03
C ARG A 460 -8.91 5.51 -7.21
N TRP A 461 -8.97 6.83 -7.11
CA TRP A 461 -10.18 7.64 -6.97
C TRP A 461 -10.19 8.90 -7.86
N SER A 462 -9.29 9.04 -8.85
CA SER A 462 -9.16 10.28 -9.65
C SER A 462 -10.42 10.68 -10.41
N ASP A 463 -11.39 9.78 -10.48
CA ASP A 463 -12.63 9.96 -11.24
C ASP A 463 -13.78 10.44 -10.34
N GLY A 464 -13.54 10.58 -9.02
CA GLY A 464 -14.37 11.41 -8.13
C GLY A 464 -15.55 10.73 -7.42
N PHE A 465 -15.43 9.47 -7.00
CA PHE A 465 -16.60 8.67 -6.59
C PHE A 465 -16.78 8.33 -5.10
N PHE A 466 -15.92 8.81 -4.19
CA PHE A 466 -16.18 8.74 -2.75
C PHE A 466 -15.93 10.10 -2.09
N TYR A 467 -16.99 10.89 -1.97
CA TYR A 467 -17.06 12.02 -1.05
C TYR A 467 -18.31 11.81 -0.18
N PHE A 468 -18.20 11.91 1.15
CA PHE A 468 -19.36 12.31 1.92
C PHE A 468 -19.58 13.80 1.64
N ASP A 469 -20.74 14.11 1.05
CA ASP A 469 -21.26 15.46 1.08
C ASP A 469 -21.90 15.64 2.45
N THR A 470 -21.23 16.38 3.33
CA THR A 470 -21.98 17.13 4.35
C THR A 470 -22.29 18.47 3.69
N GLU A 471 -23.44 19.10 3.96
CA GLU A 471 -23.95 20.31 3.30
C GLU A 471 -22.95 21.49 3.15
N GLN A 472 -21.76 21.39 3.72
CA GLN A 472 -20.69 22.40 3.69
C GLN A 472 -19.33 21.89 3.18
N SER A 473 -19.10 20.61 2.87
CA SER A 473 -17.80 20.10 2.41
C SER A 473 -17.86 18.71 1.74
N LYS A 474 -17.13 18.58 0.62
CA LYS A 474 -16.77 17.29 0.01
C LYS A 474 -15.66 16.63 0.84
N VAL A 475 -16.00 15.68 1.70
CA VAL A 475 -15.00 14.93 2.50
C VAL A 475 -14.70 13.62 1.78
N PRO A 476 -13.53 13.44 1.14
CA PRO A 476 -13.16 12.14 0.61
C PRO A 476 -13.00 11.16 1.76
N VAL A 477 -13.56 9.96 1.64
CA VAL A 477 -13.31 8.86 2.57
C VAL A 477 -12.20 8.02 1.96
N GLN A 478 -10.99 8.17 2.49
CA GLN A 478 -9.97 7.16 2.24
C GLN A 478 -10.28 6.02 3.22
N VAL A 479 -11.10 5.06 2.79
CA VAL A 479 -11.26 3.81 3.55
C VAL A 479 -9.88 3.16 3.54
N ALA A 480 -9.19 3.13 4.67
CA ALA A 480 -7.85 2.54 4.73
C ALA A 480 -7.83 1.09 5.24
N ALA A 481 -9.01 0.51 5.41
CA ALA A 481 -9.21 -0.95 5.31
C ALA A 481 -9.14 -1.45 3.85
N ALA A 482 -8.81 -0.58 2.89
CA ALA A 482 -8.78 -0.92 1.49
C ALA A 482 -7.46 -1.58 1.12
N ASP A 483 -7.23 -2.76 1.71
CA ASP A 483 -6.48 -3.83 1.06
C ASP A 483 -6.87 -3.86 -0.42
N TYR A 484 -5.91 -4.19 -1.28
CA TYR A 484 -6.22 -4.61 -2.65
C TYR A 484 -7.33 -5.68 -2.69
N PHE A 485 -7.36 -6.43 -1.60
CA PHE A 485 -7.95 -7.73 -1.39
C PHE A 485 -8.68 -7.84 -0.06
N SER A 486 -9.29 -6.76 0.47
CA SER A 486 -10.24 -6.88 1.60
C SER A 486 -11.42 -7.81 1.24
N HIS A 487 -11.44 -8.25 -0.02
CA HIS A 487 -12.36 -9.14 -0.67
C HIS A 487 -11.67 -10.33 -1.39
N LYS A 488 -10.38 -10.67 -1.17
CA LYS A 488 -9.78 -11.94 -1.70
C LYS A 488 -10.56 -13.15 -1.19
N SER A 489 -10.97 -13.09 0.08
CA SER A 489 -11.94 -14.01 0.68
C SER A 489 -13.27 -14.02 -0.07
N LEU A 490 -13.72 -12.90 -0.63
CA LEU A 490 -14.97 -12.84 -1.41
C LEU A 490 -14.80 -13.37 -2.82
N TYR A 491 -13.68 -13.11 -3.50
CA TYR A 491 -13.37 -13.81 -4.74
C TYR A 491 -13.29 -15.31 -4.51
N SER A 492 -12.78 -15.78 -3.36
CA SER A 492 -12.80 -17.20 -2.99
C SER A 492 -14.21 -17.82 -2.96
N HIS A 493 -15.28 -17.01 -2.89
CA HIS A 493 -16.66 -17.46 -2.99
C HIS A 493 -17.25 -17.35 -4.41
N TYR A 494 -16.59 -16.65 -5.34
CA TYR A 494 -17.04 -16.32 -6.69
C TYR A 494 -16.03 -16.72 -7.77
N CYS A 495 -15.21 -17.72 -7.49
CA CYS A 495 -14.28 -18.28 -8.46
C CYS A 495 -14.97 -19.32 -9.32
N ALA A 496 -14.60 -19.38 -10.60
CA ALA A 496 -14.76 -20.60 -11.39
C ALA A 496 -13.86 -21.69 -10.78
N ASP A 497 -14.31 -22.30 -9.67
CA ASP A 497 -13.53 -23.28 -8.94
C ASP A 497 -13.40 -24.57 -9.77
N GLY A 498 -12.26 -24.67 -10.42
CA GLY A 498 -11.71 -25.84 -11.06
C GLY A 498 -10.32 -25.44 -11.55
N PRO A 499 -9.24 -26.13 -11.16
CA PRO A 499 -7.93 -25.85 -11.72
C PRO A 499 -7.99 -26.26 -13.19
N VAL A 500 -8.31 -25.32 -14.09
CA VAL A 500 -8.06 -25.55 -15.51
C VAL A 500 -6.59 -25.23 -15.76
N MET A 501 -5.76 -26.22 -15.43
CA MET A 501 -4.33 -26.26 -15.74
C MET A 501 -4.16 -26.84 -17.14
N VAL A 502 -4.76 -26.19 -18.14
CA VAL A 502 -4.70 -26.65 -19.53
C VAL A 502 -4.05 -25.55 -20.34
N GLY A 503 -2.72 -25.56 -20.41
CA GLY A 503 -1.93 -24.59 -21.14
C GLY A 503 -0.47 -24.55 -20.72
N ALA A 504 0.27 -23.64 -21.33
CA ALA A 504 1.69 -23.41 -21.01
C ALA A 504 1.90 -22.28 -19.98
N GLY A 505 0.81 -21.72 -19.44
CA GLY A 505 0.84 -20.55 -18.56
C GLY A 505 1.04 -19.22 -19.30
N PRO A 506 0.95 -18.09 -18.55
CA PRO A 506 1.28 -16.76 -19.04
C PRO A 506 2.71 -16.69 -19.59
N ARG A 507 2.89 -15.99 -20.71
CA ARG A 507 4.19 -15.86 -21.38
C ARG A 507 4.26 -14.55 -22.16
N LEU A 508 5.41 -13.90 -22.18
CA LEU A 508 5.63 -12.78 -23.09
C LEU A 508 5.84 -13.31 -24.51
N LEU A 509 5.05 -12.81 -25.47
CA LEU A 509 5.12 -13.24 -26.87
C LEU A 509 6.09 -12.39 -27.71
N ASP A 510 6.60 -11.30 -27.14
CA ASP A 510 7.55 -10.41 -27.80
C ASP A 510 8.69 -10.01 -26.86
N GLU A 511 9.85 -9.70 -27.46
CA GLU A 511 11.04 -9.23 -26.73
C GLU A 511 10.82 -7.85 -26.09
N SER A 512 9.81 -7.10 -26.55
CA SER A 512 9.46 -5.80 -25.98
C SER A 512 8.72 -5.90 -24.64
N GLY A 513 8.26 -7.10 -24.28
CA GLY A 513 7.51 -7.34 -23.04
C GLY A 513 6.15 -6.66 -23.01
N ARG A 514 5.55 -6.42 -24.19
CA ARG A 514 4.29 -5.69 -24.33
C ARG A 514 3.13 -6.59 -24.71
N VAL A 515 3.37 -7.76 -25.28
CA VAL A 515 2.31 -8.70 -25.67
C VAL A 515 2.28 -9.88 -24.71
N LEU A 516 1.22 -9.97 -23.91
CA LEU A 516 1.00 -11.09 -23.00
C LEU A 516 0.25 -12.21 -23.73
N GLY A 517 0.88 -13.38 -23.80
CA GLY A 517 0.31 -14.62 -24.29
C GLY A 517 -0.36 -15.38 -23.16
N LEU A 518 -1.61 -15.78 -23.39
CA LEU A 518 -2.38 -16.62 -22.47
C LEU A 518 -3.11 -17.70 -23.27
N ASP A 519 -3.44 -18.80 -22.63
CA ASP A 519 -4.40 -19.75 -23.18
C ASP A 519 -5.77 -19.45 -22.58
N GLY A 520 -6.82 -19.52 -23.41
CA GLY A 520 -8.17 -19.12 -23.01
C GLY A 520 -9.28 -19.89 -23.70
N PHE A 521 -10.42 -19.97 -23.03
CA PHE A 521 -11.66 -20.54 -23.53
C PHE A 521 -12.68 -19.43 -23.82
N PHE A 522 -13.13 -19.34 -25.08
CA PHE A 522 -14.17 -18.40 -25.50
C PHE A 522 -15.54 -18.86 -25.01
N VAL A 523 -16.21 -18.05 -24.20
CA VAL A 523 -17.54 -18.38 -23.64
C VAL A 523 -18.66 -17.89 -24.55
N ASP A 524 -18.68 -16.60 -24.87
CA ASP A 524 -19.75 -15.97 -25.64
C ASP A 524 -19.38 -14.52 -26.04
N ARG A 525 -20.19 -13.90 -26.90
CA ARG A 525 -20.08 -12.48 -27.25
C ARG A 525 -21.15 -11.66 -26.56
N ILE A 526 -20.80 -10.47 -26.08
CA ILE A 526 -21.74 -9.51 -25.51
C ILE A 526 -22.61 -8.94 -26.64
N ALA A 527 -23.93 -9.14 -26.53
CA ALA A 527 -24.91 -8.68 -27.52
C ALA A 527 -25.56 -7.37 -27.11
N VAL A 528 -25.83 -7.21 -25.82
CA VAL A 528 -26.52 -6.04 -25.26
C VAL A 528 -25.80 -5.62 -24.00
N VAL A 529 -25.47 -4.34 -23.91
CA VAL A 529 -25.07 -3.69 -22.67
C VAL A 529 -26.15 -2.70 -22.27
N GLU A 530 -26.30 -2.49 -20.98
CA GLU A 530 -27.17 -1.46 -20.45
C GLU A 530 -26.78 -0.06 -20.98
N GLN A 531 -27.72 0.69 -21.57
CA GLN A 531 -27.45 2.05 -22.08
C GLN A 531 -27.42 3.09 -20.95
N ARG A 532 -26.37 3.92 -20.94
CA ARG A 532 -26.05 4.90 -19.87
C ARG A 532 -26.87 6.19 -19.91
N GLU A 533 -27.61 6.48 -20.98
CA GLU A 533 -28.26 7.80 -21.20
C GLU A 533 -29.32 8.21 -20.15
N VAL A 534 -29.69 7.33 -19.20
CA VAL A 534 -30.62 7.65 -18.10
C VAL A 534 -29.91 8.07 -16.80
N LEU A 535 -28.58 7.93 -16.69
CA LEU A 535 -27.84 8.31 -15.47
C LEU A 535 -26.67 9.23 -15.81
N GLY A 536 -26.99 10.36 -16.41
CA GLY A 536 -26.12 11.52 -16.35
C GLY A 536 -26.01 11.99 -14.90
N ARG A 537 -24.81 11.93 -14.31
CA ARG A 537 -24.37 12.79 -13.19
C ARG A 537 -25.36 12.96 -12.02
N LEU A 538 -26.18 11.97 -11.70
CA LEU A 538 -27.10 12.07 -10.56
C LEU A 538 -26.39 11.52 -9.33
N ALA A 539 -25.95 12.44 -8.48
CA ALA A 539 -25.52 12.14 -7.12
C ALA A 539 -26.74 11.62 -6.36
N PHE A 540 -26.64 10.39 -5.84
CA PHE A 540 -27.62 9.86 -4.89
C PHE A 540 -26.96 9.85 -3.52
N GLU A 541 -27.61 10.42 -2.51
CA GLU A 541 -27.13 10.38 -1.13
C GLU A 541 -27.35 8.98 -0.53
N GLY A 542 -26.29 8.39 0.05
CA GLY A 542 -26.36 7.13 0.80
C GLY A 542 -26.70 5.88 -0.03
N ASN A 543 -27.35 4.89 0.59
CA ASN A 543 -27.70 3.58 0.02
C ASN A 543 -28.73 3.60 -1.15
N GLN A 544 -29.08 4.78 -1.66
CA GLN A 544 -30.09 4.96 -2.72
C GLN A 544 -29.62 4.44 -4.09
N VAL A 545 -28.30 4.46 -4.37
CA VAL A 545 -27.73 3.83 -5.59
C VAL A 545 -28.06 2.35 -5.62
N LEU A 546 -27.89 1.67 -4.48
CA LEU A 546 -28.11 0.24 -4.37
C LEU A 546 -29.59 -0.12 -4.53
N MET A 547 -30.50 0.67 -3.95
CA MET A 547 -31.95 0.47 -4.10
C MET A 547 -32.45 0.75 -5.53
N ALA A 548 -31.93 1.80 -6.17
CA ALA A 548 -32.25 2.12 -7.56
C ALA A 548 -31.75 1.03 -8.53
N ASN A 549 -30.54 0.52 -8.28
CA ASN A 549 -29.96 -0.61 -9.00
C ASN A 549 -30.71 -1.92 -8.73
N ALA A 550 -31.04 -2.23 -7.48
CA ALA A 550 -31.75 -3.44 -7.08
C ALA A 550 -33.14 -3.58 -7.73
N ALA A 551 -33.96 -2.51 -7.70
CA ALA A 551 -35.27 -2.52 -8.34
C ALA A 551 -35.18 -2.69 -9.87
N ARG A 552 -34.14 -2.11 -10.49
CA ARG A 552 -33.88 -2.17 -11.94
C ARG A 552 -33.37 -3.54 -12.39
N TYR A 553 -32.46 -4.14 -11.62
CA TYR A 553 -31.91 -5.48 -11.86
C TYR A 553 -32.96 -6.57 -11.60
N GLY A 554 -33.87 -6.37 -10.64
CA GLY A 554 -35.00 -7.27 -10.38
C GLY A 554 -35.88 -7.53 -11.59
N GLU A 555 -36.26 -6.49 -12.33
CA GLU A 555 -37.15 -6.64 -13.50
C GLU A 555 -36.47 -7.35 -14.68
N LEU A 556 -35.18 -7.07 -14.91
CA LEU A 556 -34.43 -7.58 -16.06
C LEU A 556 -33.94 -9.02 -15.82
N ILE A 557 -33.50 -9.33 -14.59
CA ILE A 557 -33.07 -10.68 -14.21
C ILE A 557 -34.27 -11.60 -13.94
N GLY A 558 -35.43 -11.07 -13.53
CA GLY A 558 -36.69 -11.81 -13.51
C GLY A 558 -37.06 -12.42 -14.87
N ARG A 559 -36.62 -11.83 -15.99
CA ARG A 559 -36.76 -12.40 -17.35
C ARG A 559 -35.70 -13.47 -17.67
N CYS A 560 -34.62 -13.53 -16.90
CA CYS A 560 -33.52 -14.49 -17.03
C CYS A 560 -33.73 -15.74 -16.16
N HIS A 561 -34.76 -15.76 -15.31
CA HIS A 561 -35.19 -16.89 -14.49
C HIS A 561 -35.38 -18.21 -15.28
N ASP A 562 -35.68 -18.13 -16.58
CA ASP A 562 -35.79 -19.31 -17.44
C ASP A 562 -34.45 -20.04 -17.62
N TYR A 563 -33.32 -19.31 -17.63
CA TYR A 563 -31.98 -19.90 -17.66
C TYR A 563 -31.65 -20.62 -16.34
N PHE A 564 -32.00 -20.03 -15.19
CA PHE A 564 -31.86 -20.68 -13.86
C PHE A 564 -32.59 -22.02 -13.79
N SER A 565 -33.76 -22.08 -14.42
CA SER A 565 -34.59 -23.28 -14.47
C SER A 565 -33.96 -24.42 -15.28
N SER A 566 -32.95 -24.11 -16.11
CA SER A 566 -32.24 -25.07 -16.97
C SER A 566 -30.87 -25.53 -16.43
N ALA A 567 -30.36 -24.92 -15.35
CA ALA A 567 -29.08 -25.30 -14.74
C ALA A 567 -29.14 -26.68 -14.03
N SER A 568 -27.98 -27.32 -13.85
CA SER A 568 -27.87 -28.61 -13.16
C SER A 568 -28.38 -28.53 -11.70
N GLU A 569 -28.82 -29.66 -11.13
CA GLU A 569 -29.30 -29.70 -9.74
C GLU A 569 -28.17 -29.42 -8.73
N GLU A 570 -26.95 -29.87 -9.03
CA GLU A 570 -25.76 -29.66 -8.21
C GLU A 570 -25.31 -28.19 -8.23
N SER A 571 -25.25 -27.58 -9.42
CA SER A 571 -25.05 -26.13 -9.55
C SER A 571 -26.12 -25.41 -8.74
N ARG A 572 -27.42 -25.67 -8.97
CA ARG A 572 -28.50 -25.02 -8.19
C ARG A 572 -28.35 -25.15 -6.67
N ARG A 573 -27.90 -26.29 -6.13
CA ARG A 573 -27.67 -26.46 -4.68
C ARG A 573 -26.48 -25.67 -4.17
N ARG A 574 -25.32 -25.74 -4.84
CA ARG A 574 -24.12 -24.96 -4.48
C ARG A 574 -24.39 -23.45 -4.53
N TRP A 575 -25.22 -23.02 -5.47
CA TRP A 575 -25.59 -21.63 -5.65
C TRP A 575 -26.54 -21.14 -4.55
N GLN A 576 -27.45 -22.02 -4.09
CA GLN A 576 -28.38 -21.73 -3.00
C GLN A 576 -27.73 -21.78 -1.61
N SER A 577 -26.53 -22.34 -1.47
CA SER A 577 -25.82 -22.38 -0.19
C SER A 577 -25.00 -21.12 0.13
N GLY A 578 -24.77 -20.23 -0.84
CA GLY A 578 -24.05 -18.96 -0.61
C GLY A 578 -24.99 -17.86 -0.08
N GLY A 579 -24.66 -17.26 1.07
CA GLY A 579 -25.48 -16.22 1.72
C GLY A 579 -25.79 -15.02 0.82
N TRP A 580 -24.76 -14.44 0.19
CA TRP A 580 -24.89 -13.31 -0.74
C TRP A 580 -25.78 -13.63 -1.96
N MET A 581 -25.77 -14.87 -2.46
CA MET A 581 -26.49 -15.26 -3.67
C MET A 581 -27.97 -15.40 -3.40
N GLN A 582 -28.34 -15.83 -2.18
CA GLN A 582 -29.73 -15.80 -1.71
C GLN A 582 -30.28 -14.38 -1.62
N GLU A 583 -29.46 -13.45 -1.14
CA GLU A 583 -29.77 -12.02 -1.03
C GLU A 583 -29.88 -11.35 -2.42
N TYR A 584 -28.93 -11.63 -3.32
CA TYR A 584 -28.97 -11.27 -4.73
C TYR A 584 -30.23 -11.84 -5.42
N LEU A 585 -30.59 -13.10 -5.17
CA LEU A 585 -31.83 -13.70 -5.68
C LEU A 585 -33.08 -13.02 -5.13
N GLY A 586 -33.05 -12.50 -3.91
CA GLY A 586 -34.12 -11.67 -3.34
C GLY A 586 -34.33 -10.37 -4.12
N VAL A 587 -33.24 -9.69 -4.48
CA VAL A 587 -33.23 -8.50 -5.36
C VAL A 587 -33.77 -8.85 -6.75
N VAL A 588 -33.28 -9.93 -7.35
CA VAL A 588 -33.73 -10.46 -8.65
C VAL A 588 -35.23 -10.77 -8.68
N ARG A 589 -35.79 -11.27 -7.57
CA ARG A 589 -37.21 -11.63 -7.48
C ARG A 589 -38.12 -10.45 -7.12
N GLY A 590 -37.57 -9.23 -7.01
CA GLY A 590 -38.32 -8.07 -6.56
C GLY A 590 -38.84 -8.20 -5.12
N GLN A 591 -38.22 -9.09 -4.32
CA GLN A 591 -38.54 -9.31 -2.91
C GLN A 591 -37.63 -8.44 -2.04
N LEU A 592 -37.70 -7.12 -2.23
CA LEU A 592 -37.32 -6.18 -1.19
C LEU A 592 -38.50 -6.10 -0.23
N ASP A 593 -38.31 -6.48 1.04
CA ASP A 593 -39.38 -6.49 2.04
C ASP A 593 -39.95 -5.06 2.23
N PRO A 594 -41.20 -4.78 1.84
CA PRO A 594 -41.82 -3.47 2.01
C PRO A 594 -42.00 -3.07 3.48
N ALA A 595 -41.93 -4.03 4.41
CA ALA A 595 -42.07 -3.79 5.84
C ALA A 595 -40.78 -3.31 6.53
N MET A 596 -39.63 -3.35 5.85
CA MET A 596 -38.34 -2.83 6.35
C MET A 596 -37.62 -1.95 5.32
N PRO A 597 -38.13 -0.75 5.03
CA PRO A 597 -37.49 0.21 4.13
C PRO A 597 -36.21 0.78 4.78
N GLY A 598 -35.10 0.05 4.64
CA GLY A 598 -33.82 0.39 5.27
C GLY A 598 -32.93 -0.83 5.52
N HIS A 599 -33.50 -2.04 5.57
CA HIS A 599 -32.70 -3.26 5.61
C HIS A 599 -32.22 -3.55 4.18
N CYS A 600 -31.01 -3.10 3.88
CA CYS A 600 -30.26 -3.64 2.76
C CYS A 600 -30.02 -5.13 3.06
N PRO A 601 -30.32 -6.07 2.14
CA PRO A 601 -30.00 -7.48 2.39
C PRO A 601 -28.49 -7.69 2.50
N PHE A 602 -27.69 -6.79 1.92
CA PHE A 602 -26.22 -6.80 1.95
C PHE A 602 -25.60 -6.18 3.21
N GLY A 603 -26.32 -6.08 4.35
CA GLY A 603 -25.80 -5.43 5.55
C GLY A 603 -25.16 -4.05 5.28
N GLU A 604 -24.21 -3.65 6.11
CA GLU A 604 -23.26 -2.56 5.82
C GLU A 604 -22.11 -3.04 4.90
N ASP A 605 -22.33 -4.01 4.00
CA ASP A 605 -21.25 -4.51 3.13
C ASP A 605 -20.96 -3.49 2.02
N GLU A 606 -19.98 -2.63 2.29
CA GLU A 606 -19.41 -1.65 1.35
C GLU A 606 -19.03 -2.28 0.00
N TRP A 607 -18.71 -3.58 -0.05
CA TRP A 607 -18.51 -4.33 -1.29
C TRP A 607 -19.68 -4.12 -2.22
N ALA A 608 -20.91 -4.51 -1.81
CA ALA A 608 -22.15 -4.60 -2.63
C ALA A 608 -22.30 -3.37 -3.52
N SER A 609 -22.14 -2.23 -2.86
CA SER A 609 -22.16 -0.92 -3.49
C SER A 609 -20.96 -0.69 -4.43
N THR A 610 -19.74 -0.99 -3.98
CA THR A 610 -18.49 -0.78 -4.72
C THR A 610 -18.37 -1.65 -5.97
N TYR A 611 -18.80 -2.91 -5.96
CA TYR A 611 -18.72 -3.76 -7.17
C TYR A 611 -19.77 -3.33 -8.21
N LEU A 612 -21.03 -3.14 -7.78
CA LEU A 612 -22.13 -2.75 -8.67
C LEU A 612 -22.03 -1.31 -9.19
N GLN A 613 -21.27 -0.43 -8.54
CA GLN A 613 -21.00 0.92 -9.04
C GLN A 613 -20.10 0.93 -10.28
N HIS A 614 -19.25 -0.08 -10.44
CA HIS A 614 -18.23 -0.13 -11.47
C HIS A 614 -18.43 -1.26 -12.48
N HIS A 615 -19.57 -1.93 -12.41
CA HIS A 615 -19.98 -2.92 -13.39
C HIS A 615 -21.36 -2.59 -13.94
N LEU A 616 -21.54 -2.81 -15.24
CA LEU A 616 -22.83 -2.72 -15.90
C LEU A 616 -23.38 -4.12 -16.17
N LEU A 617 -24.70 -4.21 -16.29
CA LEU A 617 -25.33 -5.45 -16.72
C LEU A 617 -25.19 -5.63 -18.23
N PHE A 618 -24.82 -6.83 -18.65
CA PHE A 618 -24.81 -7.24 -20.05
C PHE A 618 -25.53 -8.57 -20.29
N VAL A 619 -25.93 -8.78 -21.53
CA VAL A 619 -26.48 -10.04 -22.04
C VAL A 619 -25.67 -10.48 -23.24
N THR A 620 -25.29 -11.75 -23.26
CA THR A 620 -24.53 -12.38 -24.33
C THR A 620 -25.43 -12.88 -25.46
N GLU A 621 -24.88 -13.17 -26.65
CA GLU A 621 -25.63 -13.72 -27.79
C GLU A 621 -26.30 -15.06 -27.47
N GLY A 622 -25.63 -15.91 -26.67
CA GLY A 622 -26.20 -17.15 -26.13
C GLY A 622 -27.22 -16.95 -24.99
N GLY A 623 -27.59 -15.71 -24.67
CA GLY A 623 -28.61 -15.40 -23.67
C GLY A 623 -28.16 -15.49 -22.21
N LYS A 624 -26.85 -15.63 -21.96
CA LYS A 624 -26.29 -15.55 -20.59
C LYS A 624 -26.27 -14.10 -20.12
N VAL A 625 -26.45 -13.90 -18.83
CA VAL A 625 -26.46 -12.57 -18.20
C VAL A 625 -25.28 -12.44 -17.26
N GLY A 626 -24.63 -11.29 -17.29
CA GLY A 626 -23.48 -11.01 -16.45
C GLY A 626 -23.33 -9.53 -16.10
N PHE A 627 -22.40 -9.27 -15.21
CA PHE A 627 -21.92 -7.95 -14.86
C PHE A 627 -20.48 -7.81 -15.34
N GLY A 628 -20.19 -6.78 -16.12
CA GLY A 628 -18.86 -6.54 -16.70
C GLY A 628 -18.43 -5.09 -16.50
N PRO A 629 -17.17 -4.76 -16.81
CA PRO A 629 -16.63 -3.43 -16.62
C PRO A 629 -17.52 -2.34 -17.26
N VAL A 630 -17.56 -1.14 -16.68
CA VAL A 630 -18.41 -0.03 -17.19
C VAL A 630 -18.11 0.41 -18.62
N THR A 631 -16.97 0.01 -19.17
CA THR A 631 -16.56 0.28 -20.56
C THR A 631 -16.85 -0.88 -21.51
N SER A 632 -17.56 -1.91 -21.04
CA SER A 632 -17.98 -3.03 -21.89
C SER A 632 -18.93 -2.54 -22.98
N GLU A 633 -18.74 -3.01 -24.20
CA GLU A 633 -19.52 -2.65 -25.38
C GLU A 633 -20.11 -3.90 -26.06
N PRO A 634 -21.24 -3.78 -26.79
CA PRO A 634 -21.70 -4.84 -27.66
C PRO A 634 -20.60 -5.20 -28.67
N GLY A 635 -20.30 -6.49 -28.79
CA GLY A 635 -19.19 -7.00 -29.59
C GLY A 635 -17.99 -7.47 -28.76
N ASP A 636 -17.85 -7.01 -27.52
CA ASP A 636 -16.85 -7.54 -26.59
C ASP A 636 -17.13 -9.01 -26.26
N GLU A 637 -16.13 -9.72 -25.76
CA GLU A 637 -16.14 -11.17 -25.63
C GLU A 637 -15.90 -11.60 -24.19
N VAL A 638 -16.64 -12.61 -23.73
CA VAL A 638 -16.46 -13.22 -22.41
C VAL A 638 -15.53 -14.42 -22.54
N TRP A 639 -14.49 -14.45 -21.71
CA TRP A 639 -13.46 -15.48 -21.73
C TRP A 639 -13.23 -16.05 -20.33
N ILE A 640 -12.82 -17.33 -20.30
CA ILE A 640 -12.15 -17.93 -19.14
C ILE A 640 -10.69 -18.08 -19.53
N LEU A 641 -9.78 -17.62 -18.68
CA LEU A 641 -8.34 -17.63 -18.95
C LEU A 641 -7.63 -18.61 -18.02
N GLU A 642 -6.51 -19.16 -18.48
CA GLU A 642 -5.68 -20.05 -17.69
C GLU A 642 -5.15 -19.32 -16.45
N LEU A 643 -5.13 -20.01 -15.31
CA LEU A 643 -4.70 -19.45 -14.02
C LEU A 643 -5.48 -18.19 -13.58
N CYS A 644 -6.62 -17.92 -14.21
CA CYS A 644 -7.53 -16.86 -13.83
C CYS A 644 -8.75 -17.46 -13.13
N ARG A 645 -8.99 -17.04 -11.89
CA ARG A 645 -10.13 -17.56 -11.11
C ARG A 645 -11.47 -16.93 -11.50
N LEU A 646 -11.46 -15.90 -12.35
CA LEU A 646 -12.65 -15.15 -12.77
C LEU A 646 -12.78 -15.13 -14.30
N PRO A 647 -14.01 -15.13 -14.84
CA PRO A 647 -14.23 -14.74 -16.22
C PRO A 647 -13.83 -13.29 -16.47
N VAL A 648 -13.40 -12.99 -17.69
CA VAL A 648 -12.97 -11.64 -18.07
C VAL A 648 -13.62 -11.21 -19.38
N VAL A 649 -13.74 -9.90 -19.55
CA VAL A 649 -14.17 -9.28 -20.81
C VAL A 649 -12.92 -8.88 -21.60
N LEU A 650 -12.84 -9.36 -22.84
CA LEU A 650 -11.80 -9.03 -23.80
C LEU A 650 -12.42 -8.39 -25.04
N LYS A 651 -11.79 -7.36 -25.58
CA LYS A 651 -12.21 -6.69 -26.81
C LYS A 651 -11.35 -7.20 -27.98
N PRO A 652 -11.96 -7.80 -29.03
CA PRO A 652 -11.19 -8.33 -30.15
C PRO A 652 -10.62 -7.19 -31.01
N LEU A 653 -9.35 -7.31 -31.40
CA LEU A 653 -8.73 -6.39 -32.36
C LEU A 653 -9.12 -6.80 -33.79
N GLN A 654 -9.47 -5.83 -34.64
CA GLN A 654 -9.73 -6.11 -36.05
C GLN A 654 -8.42 -6.54 -36.72
N SER A 655 -8.42 -7.73 -37.33
CA SER A 655 -7.24 -8.35 -37.92
C SER A 655 -6.69 -7.54 -39.09
N GLU A 656 -5.59 -6.83 -38.89
CA GLU A 656 -4.63 -6.58 -39.97
C GLU A 656 -3.43 -7.50 -39.74
N ASP A 657 -3.07 -8.27 -40.77
CA ASP A 657 -1.86 -9.09 -40.90
C ASP A 657 -1.81 -10.45 -40.19
N GLN A 658 -2.66 -11.39 -40.62
CA GLN A 658 -2.34 -12.82 -40.58
C GLN A 658 -1.43 -13.21 -41.76
N GLU A 659 -0.15 -12.80 -41.73
CA GLU A 659 0.90 -13.45 -42.51
C GLU A 659 1.84 -14.19 -41.56
N GLY A 660 1.50 -15.45 -41.26
CA GLY A 660 2.43 -16.35 -40.57
C GLY A 660 1.82 -17.37 -39.61
N GLY A 661 1.00 -18.29 -40.11
CA GLY A 661 0.93 -19.69 -39.61
C GLY A 661 0.42 -19.99 -38.19
N THR A 662 0.32 -19.05 -37.26
CA THR A 662 -0.26 -19.28 -35.91
C THR A 662 -1.64 -18.63 -35.81
N LYS A 663 -2.67 -19.42 -35.45
CA LYS A 663 -4.05 -18.99 -35.23
C LYS A 663 -4.21 -18.19 -33.92
N ARG A 664 -3.35 -17.21 -33.66
CA ARG A 664 -3.41 -16.40 -32.43
C ARG A 664 -4.49 -15.34 -32.55
N ARG A 665 -5.27 -15.16 -31.48
CA ARG A 665 -6.33 -14.14 -31.44
C ARG A 665 -5.83 -12.91 -30.70
N ALA A 666 -5.71 -11.79 -31.41
CA ALA A 666 -5.31 -10.51 -30.85
C ALA A 666 -6.48 -9.81 -30.16
N VAL A 667 -6.29 -9.41 -28.91
CA VAL A 667 -7.33 -8.82 -28.05
C VAL A 667 -6.75 -7.71 -27.19
N THR A 668 -7.63 -6.85 -26.66
CA THR A 668 -7.31 -5.92 -25.57
C THR A 668 -8.10 -6.30 -24.32
N TRP A 669 -7.45 -6.23 -23.17
CA TRP A 669 -8.04 -6.45 -21.86
C TRP A 669 -9.02 -5.32 -21.50
N VAL A 670 -10.24 -5.70 -21.09
CA VAL A 670 -11.25 -4.75 -20.59
C VAL A 670 -11.36 -4.82 -19.07
N GLY A 671 -11.51 -6.02 -18.50
CA GLY A 671 -11.59 -6.21 -17.04
C GLY A 671 -12.28 -7.50 -16.63
N ASP A 672 -12.37 -7.73 -15.32
CA ASP A 672 -13.07 -8.89 -14.75
C ASP A 672 -14.59 -8.78 -14.89
N CYS A 673 -15.26 -9.93 -14.92
CA CYS A 673 -16.72 -9.99 -14.97
C CYS A 673 -17.29 -11.18 -14.20
N CYS A 674 -18.56 -11.05 -13.83
CA CYS A 674 -19.33 -12.13 -13.25
C CYS A 674 -20.41 -12.55 -14.24
N VAL A 675 -20.39 -13.81 -14.69
CA VAL A 675 -21.38 -14.32 -15.65
C VAL A 675 -22.15 -15.49 -15.08
N TYR A 676 -23.46 -15.36 -15.10
CA TYR A 676 -24.37 -16.38 -14.60
C TYR A 676 -24.25 -17.67 -15.42
N GLY A 677 -24.12 -18.81 -14.74
CA GLY A 677 -23.86 -20.13 -15.32
C GLY A 677 -22.46 -20.33 -15.88
N VAL A 678 -21.47 -19.52 -15.46
CA VAL A 678 -20.05 -19.64 -15.86
C VAL A 678 -19.14 -19.74 -14.65
N MET A 679 -19.46 -19.04 -13.55
CA MET A 679 -18.64 -18.88 -12.34
C MET A 679 -18.30 -20.16 -11.58
N MET A 680 -18.63 -21.37 -12.07
CA MET A 680 -18.35 -22.63 -11.36
C MET A 680 -17.57 -23.63 -12.22
N GLY A 681 -16.91 -23.16 -13.28
CA GLY A 681 -16.14 -24.03 -14.19
C GLY A 681 -17.00 -24.95 -15.08
N GLU A 682 -18.32 -24.95 -14.91
CA GLU A 682 -19.29 -25.80 -15.61
C GLU A 682 -19.29 -25.64 -17.15
N VAL A 683 -18.74 -24.53 -17.65
CA VAL A 683 -18.64 -24.27 -19.10
C VAL A 683 -17.40 -24.92 -19.72
N VAL A 684 -16.34 -25.16 -18.93
CA VAL A 684 -15.02 -25.65 -19.37
C VAL A 684 -14.81 -27.15 -19.10
N GLU A 685 -15.64 -27.77 -18.24
CA GLU A 685 -15.57 -29.19 -17.94
C GLU A 685 -15.62 -30.07 -19.21
N GLY A 686 -14.58 -30.87 -19.43
CA GLY A 686 -14.45 -31.78 -20.58
C GLY A 686 -14.20 -31.11 -21.94
N LYS A 687 -13.75 -29.85 -21.97
CA LYS A 687 -13.48 -29.08 -23.21
C LYS A 687 -12.04 -28.58 -23.33
N GLU A 688 -11.08 -29.42 -22.94
CA GLU A 688 -9.65 -29.11 -22.96
C GLU A 688 -9.15 -28.77 -24.38
N ASP A 689 -9.63 -29.50 -25.40
CA ASP A 689 -9.29 -29.26 -26.82
C ASP A 689 -9.83 -27.93 -27.41
N ALA A 690 -10.66 -27.20 -26.67
CA ALA A 690 -11.29 -25.95 -27.13
C ALA A 690 -10.53 -24.68 -26.71
N TRP A 691 -9.46 -24.82 -25.94
CA TRP A 691 -8.60 -23.72 -25.51
C TRP A 691 -7.76 -23.20 -26.69
N VAL A 692 -7.61 -21.88 -26.77
CA VAL A 692 -6.84 -21.22 -27.83
C VAL A 692 -5.87 -20.21 -27.24
N GLU A 693 -4.74 -20.05 -27.90
CA GLU A 693 -3.76 -19.02 -27.56
C GLU A 693 -4.29 -17.63 -27.95
N ILE A 694 -4.32 -16.73 -26.97
CA ILE A 694 -4.67 -15.32 -27.11
C ILE A 694 -3.42 -14.44 -26.92
N ALA A 695 -3.38 -13.34 -27.67
CA ALA A 695 -2.35 -12.31 -27.55
C ALA A 695 -3.02 -11.03 -27.05
N VAL A 696 -2.71 -10.65 -25.80
CA VAL A 696 -3.24 -9.45 -25.15
C VAL A 696 -2.26 -8.30 -25.36
N HIS A 697 -2.72 -7.26 -26.07
CA HIS A 697 -1.91 -6.12 -26.49
C HIS A 697 -2.04 -4.90 -25.59
#